data_AF-W2M4Y6-F1
#
_entry.id   AF-W2M4Y6-F1
#
_cell.length_a   1.000
_cell.length_b   1.000
_cell.length_c   1.000
_cell.angle_alpha   90.00
_cell.angle_beta   90.00
_cell.angle_gamma   90.00
#
_symmetry.space_group_name_H-M   'P 1'
#
loop_
_entity.id
_entity.type
_entity.pdbx_description
1 polymer ?
#
loop_
_entity_poly.entity_id
_entity_poly.type
_entity_poly.pdbx_seq_one_letter_code
_entity_poly.pdbx_strand_id
1 'polypeptide(L)'
;MEAIKSPRLYFASTKKLDALLAEHGNKPVASTSRIVGLHFQFANEESANASDDQVVAIAIGHDLPTACAVVLQVDSLARKQVISGLKTLLEDSATIKILLNVQRVARWLHGYGMTGVKLVNCMDLQLLYQRLEKSESTQLSLGDIVSKLAGKSTIALGQQVAEFNAKLKPQAWTKSPLAPLMQATLVQSMQLYTRCYSGACGLPRAATNFPSVYAATSSKWVSTLIDASSSSPSPNVSVPDPHADKKTKSSVQSPGSTSVKTPTASVQGKSPSAVRTIKYITSNSELQRLLQTNNKKLIDGTTSVVGVHFQFTAKKPVVSGQYPDYQLAIISIVGPNPLDTAVVLQLDSLDQAQVFSALKVLFADPSTVKVMHDVHRAAYCLYCAGRFENLRSCVDLQVMYENIVNTAELRAGMLQIVEFCKSINANTSLAQTTQSFKAKLRPADSTEWVHRPLPESLLRMVSNNAQLYAQCYVEFAKVSTSAPYGVMTKVRWHNATENQGHQAIWFDPGADNQPRSLECFESYNERTSEAAPFPADIPRLQLHCELESLLDLLPLEYEDAIRTIDDYHNKLVDICLDVGRIPYVYTGKKQRAVLSENGAPVTKETIDEIIMNLGGEMRIGNDNRAGIDRQLHRISVMRSKTDEVYGLTMRVGRALRNAACVLTDLLLSDKNADKSVLVLGHPGSGKTTLIRDVARCVSETMENVCIIDTSNEIGGDGLVPHECVGWARRMMVPSLEAQAGVMVECVQNHTVETLIVDEIGRKAEVLAASTVRQRGPRLIASAHGDFRALIKNPDLKGLVGGSQQVIVGDKEAKASNQGKLQTQRAGNPIFDVIVELDHVVRGRCRIIWDVAKAVDNVLEGNDYSFETRRWDASTRGVQVL
;
A
#
# COMPACT_ATOMS: atom_id res chain seq x y z
N MET A 1 30.75 -36.05 11.24
CA MET A 1 32.03 -35.57 10.69
C MET A 1 32.21 -34.13 11.14
N GLU A 2 33.15 -33.90 12.06
CA GLU A 2 33.49 -32.57 12.53
C GLU A 2 33.80 -31.67 11.33
N ALA A 3 33.03 -30.59 11.18
CA ALA A 3 33.30 -29.59 10.16
C ALA A 3 34.68 -29.00 10.48
N ILE A 4 35.67 -29.31 9.65
CA ILE A 4 37.02 -28.76 9.78
C ILE A 4 36.88 -27.24 9.70
N LYS A 5 37.07 -26.57 10.83
CA LYS A 5 36.95 -25.12 10.95
C LYS A 5 38.20 -24.51 10.30
N SER A 6 38.05 -23.96 9.10
CA SER A 6 39.06 -23.07 8.53
C SER A 6 39.46 -22.05 9.60
N PRO A 7 40.76 -21.85 9.87
CA PRO A 7 41.19 -20.81 10.79
C PRO A 7 40.64 -19.47 10.33
N ARG A 8 40.14 -18.64 11.26
CA ARG A 8 39.54 -17.35 10.93
C ARG A 8 40.28 -16.22 11.63
N LEU A 9 40.53 -15.16 10.89
CA LEU A 9 41.08 -13.91 11.41
C LEU A 9 40.01 -12.84 11.39
N TYR A 10 39.73 -12.28 12.56
CA TYR A 10 38.72 -11.25 12.75
C TYR A 10 39.39 -9.88 12.94
N PHE A 11 39.03 -8.91 12.11
CA PHE A 11 39.61 -7.58 12.12
C PHE A 11 38.53 -6.53 12.44
N ALA A 12 38.64 -5.95 13.64
CA ALA A 12 37.91 -4.75 14.07
C ALA A 12 38.86 -3.62 14.48
N SER A 13 40.13 -3.68 14.04
CA SER A 13 41.16 -2.68 14.31
C SER A 13 41.99 -2.44 13.05
N THR A 14 42.03 -1.18 12.59
CA THR A 14 42.78 -0.76 11.40
C THR A 14 44.26 -1.15 11.47
N LYS A 15 44.90 -1.04 12.64
CA LYS A 15 46.32 -1.40 12.82
C LYS A 15 46.59 -2.88 12.51
N LYS A 16 45.66 -3.77 12.88
CA LYS A 16 45.76 -5.21 12.58
C LYS A 16 45.50 -5.49 11.10
N LEU A 17 44.56 -4.76 10.48
CA LEU A 17 44.30 -4.86 9.05
C LEU A 17 45.51 -4.40 8.23
N ASP A 18 46.16 -3.30 8.59
CA ASP A 18 47.36 -2.81 7.90
C ASP A 18 48.50 -3.83 7.93
N ALA A 19 48.70 -4.53 9.06
CA ALA A 19 49.68 -5.60 9.17
C ALA A 19 49.37 -6.77 8.23
N LEU A 20 48.10 -7.21 8.15
CA LEU A 20 47.66 -8.25 7.22
C LEU A 20 47.86 -7.82 5.75
N LEU A 21 47.44 -6.60 5.41
CA LEU A 21 47.58 -6.07 4.05
C LEU A 21 49.06 -5.99 3.65
N ALA A 22 49.96 -5.58 4.55
CA ALA A 22 51.40 -5.57 4.29
C ALA A 22 51.96 -6.98 4.04
N GLU A 23 51.48 -7.98 4.79
CA GLU A 23 51.91 -9.38 4.66
C GLU A 23 51.41 -10.02 3.34
N HIS A 24 50.26 -9.57 2.82
CA HIS A 24 49.58 -10.21 1.70
C HIS A 24 49.50 -9.35 0.44
N GLY A 25 50.52 -8.52 0.19
CA GLY A 25 50.62 -7.74 -1.05
C GLY A 25 49.43 -6.79 -1.25
N ASN A 26 48.99 -6.17 -0.17
CA ASN A 26 47.84 -5.26 -0.06
C ASN A 26 46.49 -5.93 -0.37
N LYS A 27 46.36 -7.25 -0.18
CA LYS A 27 45.10 -7.99 -0.31
C LYS A 27 44.63 -8.49 1.07
N PRO A 28 43.32 -8.53 1.36
CA PRO A 28 42.77 -9.06 2.61
C PRO A 28 42.68 -10.60 2.61
N VAL A 29 43.55 -11.27 1.85
CA VAL A 29 43.66 -12.72 1.71
C VAL A 29 45.05 -13.05 1.17
N ALA A 30 45.60 -14.23 1.49
CA ALA A 30 46.92 -14.63 1.02
C ALA A 30 47.02 -14.59 -0.52
N SER A 31 48.08 -13.96 -1.05
CA SER A 31 48.33 -13.78 -2.49
C SER A 31 48.40 -15.07 -3.30
N THR A 32 48.54 -16.23 -2.65
CA THR A 32 48.57 -17.56 -3.28
C THR A 32 47.17 -18.15 -3.52
N SER A 33 46.11 -17.53 -3.00
CA SER A 33 44.74 -18.03 -3.10
C SER A 33 44.20 -17.82 -4.52
N ARG A 34 43.97 -18.91 -5.27
CA ARG A 34 43.52 -18.83 -6.67
C ARG A 34 42.01 -18.58 -6.83
N ILE A 35 41.20 -19.05 -5.88
CA ILE A 35 39.74 -18.88 -5.87
C ILE A 35 39.35 -18.36 -4.49
N VAL A 36 38.58 -17.29 -4.42
CA VAL A 36 38.13 -16.71 -3.15
C VAL A 36 36.66 -16.34 -3.21
N GLY A 37 35.93 -16.62 -2.14
CA GLY A 37 34.58 -16.11 -1.94
C GLY A 37 34.65 -14.74 -1.27
N LEU A 38 33.84 -13.79 -1.74
CA LEU A 38 33.64 -12.48 -1.13
C LEU A 38 32.17 -12.34 -0.75
N HIS A 39 31.87 -12.47 0.54
CA HIS A 39 30.53 -12.30 1.07
C HIS A 39 30.40 -10.92 1.75
N PHE A 40 29.47 -10.10 1.27
CA PHE A 40 29.11 -8.81 1.83
C PHE A 40 27.83 -8.97 2.64
N GLN A 41 27.92 -8.82 3.96
CA GLN A 41 26.74 -8.85 4.82
C GLN A 41 26.15 -7.46 4.93
N PHE A 42 24.92 -7.31 4.45
CA PHE A 42 24.13 -6.09 4.60
C PHE A 42 23.38 -6.12 5.94
N ALA A 43 23.19 -4.95 6.55
CA ALA A 43 22.46 -4.80 7.81
C ALA A 43 20.97 -5.19 7.69
N ASN A 44 20.36 -4.89 6.55
CA ASN A 44 18.97 -5.22 6.21
C ASN A 44 18.94 -6.03 4.92
N GLU A 45 18.50 -7.29 4.94
CA GLU A 45 18.49 -8.13 3.72
C GLU A 45 17.37 -7.72 2.73
N GLU A 46 16.28 -7.08 3.20
CA GLU A 46 15.04 -6.81 2.44
C GLU A 46 14.87 -5.36 1.92
N SER A 47 15.85 -4.46 2.10
CA SER A 47 15.72 -3.06 1.68
C SER A 47 15.75 -2.90 0.15
N ALA A 48 14.68 -2.33 -0.43
CA ALA A 48 14.62 -1.88 -1.82
C ALA A 48 15.14 -0.43 -2.02
N ASN A 49 15.52 0.28 -0.94
CA ASN A 49 15.97 1.67 -0.98
C ASN A 49 17.50 1.77 -0.86
N ALA A 50 18.14 2.42 -1.85
CA ALA A 50 19.59 2.51 -1.98
C ALA A 50 20.29 3.45 -0.97
N SER A 51 19.56 4.26 -0.19
CA SER A 51 20.15 5.23 0.74
C SER A 51 20.48 4.67 2.13
N ASP A 52 19.91 3.52 2.52
CA ASP A 52 20.09 2.86 3.83
C ASP A 52 20.82 1.51 3.73
N ASP A 53 21.34 1.14 2.55
CA ASP A 53 22.14 -0.08 2.39
C ASP A 53 23.50 0.10 3.11
N GLN A 54 23.69 -0.56 4.25
CA GLN A 54 24.96 -0.57 4.99
C GLN A 54 25.53 -1.99 5.06
N VAL A 55 26.77 -2.19 4.61
CA VAL A 55 27.50 -3.44 4.83
C VAL A 55 28.19 -3.39 6.20
N VAL A 56 27.87 -4.35 7.05
CA VAL A 56 28.33 -4.46 8.44
C VAL A 56 29.61 -5.29 8.55
N ALA A 57 29.75 -6.28 7.67
CA ALA A 57 30.92 -7.16 7.64
C ALA A 57 31.19 -7.70 6.23
N ILE A 58 32.46 -8.00 5.97
CA ILE A 58 32.90 -8.64 4.73
C ILE A 58 33.72 -9.87 5.11
N ALA A 59 33.32 -11.04 4.60
CA ALA A 59 34.07 -12.29 4.74
C ALA A 59 34.75 -12.68 3.43
N ILE A 60 36.05 -12.99 3.51
CA ILE A 60 36.92 -13.23 2.37
C ILE A 60 37.77 -14.47 2.65
N GLY A 61 37.82 -15.42 1.71
CA GLY A 61 38.69 -16.59 1.87
C GLY A 61 38.39 -17.71 0.88
N HIS A 62 38.97 -18.87 1.14
CA HIS A 62 38.77 -20.11 0.36
C HIS A 62 38.08 -21.15 1.25
N ASP A 63 37.37 -22.12 0.67
CA ASP A 63 36.81 -23.28 1.38
C ASP A 63 37.83 -24.37 1.77
N LEU A 64 39.12 -24.18 1.50
CA LEU A 64 40.14 -25.14 1.89
C LEU A 64 40.26 -25.18 3.43
N PRO A 65 40.26 -26.38 4.05
CA PRO A 65 40.32 -26.50 5.51
C PRO A 65 41.54 -25.86 6.17
N THR A 66 42.65 -25.77 5.42
CA THR A 66 43.93 -25.17 5.86
C THR A 66 44.03 -23.67 5.53
N ALA A 67 43.12 -23.14 4.70
CA ALA A 67 43.15 -21.74 4.31
C ALA A 67 42.50 -20.86 5.38
N CYS A 68 43.11 -19.70 5.64
CA CYS A 68 42.59 -18.76 6.61
C CYS A 68 41.49 -17.88 6.00
N ALA A 69 40.34 -17.80 6.66
CA ALA A 69 39.25 -16.89 6.29
C ALA A 69 39.37 -15.56 7.05
N VAL A 70 39.23 -14.45 6.36
CA VAL A 70 39.32 -13.09 6.90
C VAL A 70 37.92 -12.50 7.03
N VAL A 71 37.59 -12.00 8.21
CA VAL A 71 36.34 -11.29 8.48
C VAL A 71 36.67 -9.84 8.88
N LEU A 72 36.21 -8.90 8.06
CA LEU A 72 36.39 -7.47 8.25
C LEU A 72 35.09 -6.89 8.85
N GLN A 73 35.15 -6.28 10.03
CA GLN A 73 34.03 -5.50 10.56
C GLN A 73 34.11 -4.07 10.02
N VAL A 74 33.31 -3.77 9.01
CA VAL A 74 33.46 -2.58 8.16
C VAL A 74 33.37 -1.28 8.95
N ASP A 75 32.45 -1.17 9.91
CA ASP A 75 32.25 0.04 10.71
C ASP A 75 33.39 0.31 11.72
N SER A 76 34.20 -0.70 12.04
CA SER A 76 35.32 -0.58 12.99
C SER A 76 36.68 -0.38 12.31
N LEU A 77 36.70 -0.25 10.99
CA LEU A 77 37.92 -0.16 10.18
C LEU A 77 38.00 1.17 9.44
N ALA A 78 39.21 1.69 9.25
CA ALA A 78 39.39 2.90 8.46
C ALA A 78 39.00 2.62 6.99
N ARG A 79 38.03 3.40 6.49
CA ARG A 79 37.49 3.32 5.13
C ARG A 79 38.57 3.22 4.05
N LYS A 80 39.64 4.00 4.16
CA LYS A 80 40.77 4.01 3.21
C LYS A 80 41.43 2.63 3.07
N GLN A 81 41.58 1.89 4.16
CA GLN A 81 42.30 0.61 4.17
C GLN A 81 41.42 -0.54 3.66
N VAL A 82 40.12 -0.49 3.99
CA VAL A 82 39.13 -1.41 3.42
C VAL A 82 39.07 -1.23 1.90
N ILE A 83 38.98 0.01 1.40
CA ILE A 83 38.98 0.32 -0.04
C ILE A 83 40.27 -0.14 -0.71
N SER A 84 41.43 0.18 -0.12
CA SER A 84 42.75 -0.20 -0.64
C SER A 84 42.85 -1.73 -0.83
N GLY A 85 42.49 -2.49 0.20
CA GLY A 85 42.53 -3.95 0.18
C GLY A 85 41.56 -4.57 -0.83
N LEU A 86 40.30 -4.13 -0.82
CA LEU A 86 39.28 -4.66 -1.73
C LEU A 86 39.57 -4.30 -3.19
N LYS A 87 40.02 -3.08 -3.48
CA LYS A 87 40.39 -2.67 -4.84
C LYS A 87 41.50 -3.55 -5.40
N THR A 88 42.57 -3.75 -4.62
CA THR A 88 43.71 -4.60 -5.00
C THR A 88 43.25 -6.04 -5.29
N LEU A 89 42.32 -6.58 -4.49
CA LEU A 89 41.79 -7.93 -4.69
C LEU A 89 40.87 -8.02 -5.93
N LEU A 90 39.95 -7.06 -6.12
CA LEU A 90 38.99 -7.07 -7.22
C LEU A 90 39.68 -6.90 -8.59
N GLU A 91 40.79 -6.16 -8.66
CA GLU A 91 41.59 -5.94 -9.87
C GLU A 91 42.62 -7.05 -10.14
N ASP A 92 42.83 -7.98 -9.19
CA ASP A 92 43.83 -9.04 -9.31
C ASP A 92 43.47 -10.10 -10.37
N SER A 93 44.27 -10.19 -11.42
CA SER A 93 44.08 -11.20 -12.47
C SER A 93 44.45 -12.62 -12.03
N ALA A 94 45.27 -12.79 -10.99
CA ALA A 94 45.70 -14.11 -10.53
C ALA A 94 44.63 -14.83 -9.68
N THR A 95 43.62 -14.10 -9.21
CA THR A 95 42.60 -14.61 -8.29
C THR A 95 41.20 -14.51 -8.90
N ILE A 96 40.46 -15.61 -8.86
CA ILE A 96 39.03 -15.67 -9.19
C ILE A 96 38.22 -15.28 -7.94
N LYS A 97 37.36 -14.26 -8.05
CA LYS A 97 36.51 -13.78 -6.95
C LYS A 97 35.07 -14.20 -7.19
N ILE A 98 34.46 -14.87 -6.22
CA ILE A 98 33.08 -15.31 -6.27
C ILE A 98 32.22 -14.43 -5.36
N LEU A 99 31.21 -13.79 -5.94
CA LEU A 99 30.32 -12.83 -5.29
C LEU A 99 28.86 -13.29 -5.46
N LEU A 100 27.95 -12.65 -4.72
CA LEU A 100 26.52 -12.78 -4.90
C LEU A 100 25.92 -11.39 -5.00
N ASN A 101 25.02 -11.18 -5.98
CA ASN A 101 24.35 -9.91 -6.21
C ASN A 101 25.34 -8.75 -6.41
N VAL A 102 26.15 -8.87 -7.46
CA VAL A 102 27.21 -7.93 -7.84
C VAL A 102 26.69 -6.50 -8.01
N GLN A 103 25.41 -6.36 -8.39
CA GLN A 103 24.75 -5.07 -8.50
C GLN A 103 24.59 -4.39 -7.13
N ARG A 104 24.06 -5.08 -6.12
CA ARG A 104 23.93 -4.51 -4.78
C ARG A 104 25.30 -4.15 -4.18
N VAL A 105 26.29 -5.03 -4.36
CA VAL A 105 27.68 -4.81 -3.94
C VAL A 105 28.31 -3.60 -4.65
N ALA A 106 28.10 -3.43 -5.96
CA ALA A 106 28.61 -2.31 -6.74
C ALA A 106 28.06 -0.96 -6.24
N ARG A 107 26.74 -0.87 -5.99
CA ARG A 107 26.11 0.35 -5.47
C ARG A 107 26.69 0.73 -4.11
N TRP A 108 26.78 -0.24 -3.21
CA TRP A 108 27.30 0.01 -1.86
C TRP A 108 28.76 0.46 -1.89
N LEU A 109 29.63 -0.25 -2.61
CA LEU A 109 31.05 0.11 -2.70
C LEU A 109 31.27 1.49 -3.34
N HIS A 110 30.43 1.88 -4.31
CA HIS A 110 30.45 3.22 -4.87
C HIS A 110 30.12 4.29 -3.81
N GLY A 111 29.02 4.12 -3.07
CA GLY A 111 28.63 5.01 -1.97
C GLY A 111 29.64 5.01 -0.81
N TYR A 112 30.33 3.88 -0.60
CA TYR A 112 31.42 3.74 0.37
C TYR A 112 32.70 4.48 -0.06
N GLY A 113 32.76 5.02 -1.29
CA GLY A 113 33.86 5.84 -1.80
C GLY A 113 34.85 5.08 -2.70
N MET A 114 34.54 3.86 -3.11
CA MET A 114 35.38 3.08 -4.03
C MET A 114 35.03 3.41 -5.48
N THR A 115 35.92 4.15 -6.16
CA THR A 115 35.74 4.58 -7.56
C THR A 115 36.84 4.04 -8.48
N GLY A 116 36.50 3.92 -9.76
CA GLY A 116 37.45 3.53 -10.81
C GLY A 116 38.02 2.11 -10.65
N VAL A 117 37.23 1.16 -10.15
CA VAL A 117 37.63 -0.24 -9.97
C VAL A 117 37.22 -1.07 -11.18
N LYS A 118 38.17 -1.79 -11.75
CA LYS A 118 37.93 -2.75 -12.84
C LYS A 118 37.79 -4.16 -12.27
N LEU A 119 36.63 -4.79 -12.43
CA LEU A 119 36.51 -6.20 -12.06
C LEU A 119 37.29 -7.08 -13.03
N VAL A 120 38.20 -7.87 -12.47
CA VAL A 120 38.97 -8.89 -13.22
C VAL A 120 38.69 -10.24 -12.57
N ASN A 121 38.29 -11.24 -13.36
CA ASN A 121 37.98 -12.60 -12.88
C ASN A 121 36.95 -12.65 -11.73
N CYS A 122 35.95 -11.78 -11.75
CA CYS A 122 34.85 -11.77 -10.77
C CYS A 122 33.59 -12.44 -11.32
N MET A 123 33.02 -13.38 -10.57
CA MET A 123 31.83 -14.16 -10.94
C MET A 123 30.68 -13.87 -9.97
N ASP A 124 29.50 -13.52 -10.47
CA ASP A 124 28.26 -13.47 -9.68
C ASP A 124 27.53 -14.83 -9.74
N LEU A 125 27.35 -15.47 -8.58
CA LEU A 125 26.66 -16.76 -8.47
C LEU A 125 25.18 -16.71 -8.89
N GLN A 126 24.51 -15.57 -8.70
CA GLN A 126 23.13 -15.42 -9.13
C GLN A 126 23.04 -15.46 -10.65
N LEU A 127 23.93 -14.76 -11.34
CA LEU A 127 23.99 -14.77 -12.81
C LEU A 127 24.41 -16.16 -13.33
N LEU A 128 25.32 -16.84 -12.62
CA LEU A 128 25.74 -18.20 -12.97
C LEU A 128 24.56 -19.18 -12.89
N TYR A 129 23.79 -19.12 -11.80
CA TYR A 129 22.57 -19.92 -11.62
C TYR A 129 21.55 -19.65 -12.73
N GLN A 130 21.20 -18.38 -12.94
CA GLN A 130 20.23 -17.96 -13.96
C GLN A 130 20.63 -18.47 -15.36
N ARG A 131 21.93 -18.44 -15.67
CA ARG A 131 22.44 -18.88 -16.97
C ARG A 131 22.40 -20.40 -17.15
N LEU A 132 22.68 -21.16 -16.09
CA LEU A 132 22.66 -22.63 -16.13
C LEU A 132 21.22 -23.16 -16.16
N GLU A 133 20.30 -22.54 -15.43
CA GLU A 133 18.91 -22.99 -15.29
C GLU A 133 17.93 -22.31 -16.27
N LYS A 134 18.37 -21.33 -17.08
CA LYS A 134 17.52 -20.49 -17.93
C LYS A 134 16.35 -19.84 -17.16
N SER A 135 16.61 -19.45 -15.91
CA SER A 135 15.61 -18.83 -15.03
C SER A 135 15.63 -17.32 -15.17
N GLU A 136 14.45 -16.71 -15.32
CA GLU A 136 14.26 -15.25 -15.34
C GLU A 136 14.02 -14.65 -13.94
N SER A 137 14.02 -15.48 -12.89
CA SER A 137 13.75 -15.04 -11.52
C SER A 137 14.85 -14.11 -11.00
N THR A 138 14.45 -12.91 -10.57
CA THR A 138 15.36 -11.84 -10.11
C THR A 138 15.58 -11.82 -8.59
N GLN A 139 14.75 -12.53 -7.81
CA GLN A 139 14.88 -12.69 -6.36
C GLN A 139 15.09 -14.17 -6.02
N LEU A 140 16.36 -14.60 -5.97
CA LEU A 140 16.75 -15.97 -5.62
C LEU A 140 17.44 -15.97 -4.26
N SER A 141 17.08 -16.91 -3.39
CA SER A 141 17.77 -17.09 -2.11
C SER A 141 19.12 -17.79 -2.31
N LEU A 142 20.06 -17.62 -1.38
CA LEU A 142 21.31 -18.40 -1.38
C LEU A 142 21.02 -19.90 -1.27
N GLY A 143 19.94 -20.30 -0.60
CA GLY A 143 19.51 -21.69 -0.50
C GLY A 143 19.16 -22.30 -1.87
N ASP A 144 18.43 -21.55 -2.70
CA ASP A 144 18.06 -22.00 -4.05
C ASP A 144 19.29 -22.25 -4.92
N ILE A 145 20.25 -21.32 -4.87
CA ILE A 145 21.51 -21.42 -5.61
C ILE A 145 22.33 -22.61 -5.13
N VAL A 146 22.47 -22.79 -3.82
CA VAL A 146 23.24 -23.90 -3.23
C VAL A 146 22.60 -25.25 -3.57
N SER A 147 21.27 -25.34 -3.58
CA SER A 147 20.54 -26.59 -3.85
C SER A 147 20.83 -27.17 -5.24
N LYS A 148 21.21 -26.32 -6.20
CA LYS A 148 21.46 -26.71 -7.60
C LYS A 148 22.92 -26.74 -7.96
N LEU A 149 23.71 -25.77 -7.49
CA LEU A 149 25.11 -25.63 -7.89
C LEU A 149 26.08 -26.40 -7.00
N ALA A 150 25.64 -26.94 -5.85
CA ALA A 150 26.52 -27.60 -4.89
C ALA A 150 26.11 -29.04 -4.54
N GLY A 151 27.08 -29.86 -4.11
CA GLY A 151 26.84 -31.25 -3.72
C GLY A 151 26.10 -31.39 -2.38
N LYS A 152 25.58 -32.60 -2.08
CA LYS A 152 24.73 -32.91 -0.90
C LYS A 152 25.25 -32.35 0.45
N SER A 153 26.55 -32.44 0.70
CA SER A 153 27.18 -31.92 1.94
C SER A 153 27.16 -30.38 2.04
N THR A 154 27.12 -29.69 0.90
CA THR A 154 27.04 -28.22 0.82
C THR A 154 25.60 -27.74 0.96
N ILE A 155 24.62 -28.51 0.48
CA ILE A 155 23.19 -28.24 0.68
C ILE A 155 22.83 -28.22 2.17
N ALA A 156 23.31 -29.20 2.93
CA ALA A 156 23.12 -29.24 4.38
C ALA A 156 23.74 -28.02 5.08
N LEU A 157 24.92 -27.57 4.64
CA LEU A 157 25.55 -26.35 5.15
C LEU A 157 24.75 -25.09 4.76
N GLY A 158 24.19 -25.05 3.55
CA GLY A 158 23.33 -23.97 3.07
C GLY A 158 22.06 -23.83 3.90
N GLN A 159 21.41 -24.94 4.24
CA GLN A 159 20.25 -24.96 5.13
C GLN A 159 20.61 -24.45 6.52
N GLN A 160 21.75 -24.88 7.09
CA GLN A 160 22.21 -24.39 8.40
C GLN A 160 22.47 -22.88 8.41
N VAL A 161 23.09 -22.34 7.36
CA VAL A 161 23.32 -20.89 7.22
C VAL A 161 21.99 -20.14 7.08
N ALA A 162 21.06 -20.64 6.26
CA ALA A 162 19.75 -20.05 6.07
C ALA A 162 18.91 -20.06 7.36
N GLU A 163 18.88 -21.19 8.08
CA GLU A 163 18.20 -21.31 9.38
C GLU A 163 18.80 -20.38 10.44
N PHE A 164 20.12 -20.21 10.42
CA PHE A 164 20.80 -19.28 11.34
C PHE A 164 20.44 -17.83 11.01
N ASN A 165 20.49 -17.45 9.73
CA ASN A 165 20.14 -16.11 9.26
C ASN A 165 18.66 -15.77 9.52
N ALA A 166 17.74 -16.72 9.31
CA ALA A 166 16.32 -16.54 9.62
C ALA A 166 16.04 -16.29 11.11
N LYS A 167 16.93 -16.74 12.01
CA LYS A 167 16.83 -16.56 13.46
C LYS A 167 17.55 -15.31 13.98
N LEU A 168 18.29 -14.57 13.13
CA LEU A 168 19.02 -13.37 13.52
C LEU A 168 18.17 -12.11 13.37
N LYS A 169 18.05 -11.35 14.47
CA LYS A 169 17.47 -10.02 14.45
C LYS A 169 18.44 -9.03 13.76
N PRO A 170 17.99 -8.07 12.92
CA PRO A 170 18.86 -7.11 12.22
C PRO A 170 19.84 -6.35 13.12
N GLN A 171 19.43 -6.05 14.37
CA GLN A 171 20.27 -5.39 15.38
C GLN A 171 21.47 -6.23 15.86
N ALA A 172 21.53 -7.53 15.55
CA ALA A 172 22.67 -8.37 15.91
C ALA A 172 23.96 -7.89 15.23
N TRP A 173 23.84 -7.25 14.07
CA TRP A 173 24.95 -6.75 13.27
C TRP A 173 25.58 -5.45 13.78
N THR A 174 24.92 -4.74 14.71
CA THR A 174 25.40 -3.44 15.24
C THR A 174 26.42 -3.60 16.38
N LYS A 175 26.68 -4.82 16.85
CA LYS A 175 27.60 -5.09 17.97
C LYS A 175 29.04 -5.24 17.49
N SER A 176 29.96 -4.53 18.14
CA SER A 176 31.41 -4.70 17.98
C SER A 176 32.03 -5.22 19.28
N PRO A 177 32.79 -6.33 19.28
CA PRO A 177 33.01 -7.24 18.14
C PRO A 177 31.78 -8.12 17.85
N LEU A 178 31.66 -8.59 16.60
CA LEU A 178 30.62 -9.54 16.18
C LEU A 178 30.74 -10.83 16.99
N ALA A 179 29.60 -11.44 17.33
CA ALA A 179 29.59 -12.68 18.09
C ALA A 179 30.34 -13.81 17.34
N PRO A 180 31.08 -14.70 18.05
CA PRO A 180 31.83 -15.79 17.42
C PRO A 180 31.02 -16.68 16.48
N LEU A 181 29.72 -16.84 16.74
CA LEU A 181 28.81 -17.61 15.89
C LEU A 181 28.45 -16.86 14.59
N MET A 182 28.24 -15.54 14.66
CA MET A 182 28.03 -14.71 13.47
C MET A 182 29.27 -14.68 12.58
N GLN A 183 30.46 -14.56 13.19
CA GLN A 183 31.73 -14.70 12.46
C GLN A 183 31.85 -16.08 11.80
N ALA A 184 31.36 -17.15 12.43
CA ALA A 184 31.37 -18.49 11.84
C ALA A 184 30.44 -18.56 10.63
N THR A 185 29.22 -18.03 10.74
CA THR A 185 28.24 -18.03 9.66
C THR A 185 28.70 -17.19 8.48
N LEU A 186 29.30 -16.02 8.70
CA LEU A 186 29.89 -15.22 7.61
C LEU A 186 30.94 -16.00 6.81
N VAL A 187 31.80 -16.75 7.53
CA VAL A 187 32.78 -17.64 6.90
C VAL A 187 32.07 -18.78 6.16
N GLN A 188 31.02 -19.37 6.72
CA GLN A 188 30.23 -20.42 6.07
C GLN A 188 29.54 -19.90 4.79
N SER A 189 28.94 -18.71 4.80
CA SER A 189 28.36 -18.07 3.61
C SER A 189 29.39 -17.88 2.50
N MET A 190 30.59 -17.41 2.85
CA MET A 190 31.70 -17.28 1.91
C MET A 190 32.16 -18.65 1.36
N GLN A 191 32.22 -19.68 2.21
CA GLN A 191 32.57 -21.04 1.80
C GLN A 191 31.51 -21.64 0.87
N LEU A 192 30.23 -21.36 1.10
CA LEU A 192 29.17 -21.75 0.17
C LEU A 192 29.41 -21.17 -1.22
N TYR A 193 29.93 -19.95 -1.32
CA TYR A 193 30.17 -19.32 -2.63
C TYR A 193 31.22 -20.08 -3.43
N THR A 194 32.35 -20.38 -2.81
CA THR A 194 33.45 -21.14 -3.45
C THR A 194 33.05 -22.58 -3.76
N ARG A 195 32.27 -23.23 -2.88
CA ARG A 195 31.74 -24.58 -3.13
C ARG A 195 30.72 -24.63 -4.26
N CYS A 196 29.84 -23.64 -4.38
CA CYS A 196 28.91 -23.54 -5.50
C CYS A 196 29.65 -23.32 -6.82
N TYR A 197 30.69 -22.49 -6.82
CA TYR A 197 31.54 -22.31 -8.00
C TYR A 197 32.26 -23.60 -8.40
N SER A 198 32.90 -24.28 -7.44
CA SER A 198 33.58 -25.56 -7.67
C SER A 198 32.62 -26.66 -8.13
N GLY A 199 31.42 -26.73 -7.56
CA GLY A 199 30.37 -27.65 -7.98
C GLY A 199 29.89 -27.36 -9.40
N ALA A 200 29.71 -26.08 -9.74
CA ALA A 200 29.38 -25.66 -11.10
C ALA A 200 30.49 -26.03 -12.10
N CYS A 201 31.78 -25.90 -11.75
CA CYS A 201 32.88 -26.34 -12.62
C CYS A 201 32.79 -27.82 -13.04
N GLY A 202 32.17 -28.67 -12.21
CA GLY A 202 31.93 -30.08 -12.51
C GLY A 202 30.74 -30.36 -13.43
N LEU A 203 29.93 -29.35 -13.79
CA LEU A 203 28.76 -29.52 -14.64
C LEU A 203 29.14 -29.48 -16.14
N PRO A 204 28.58 -30.37 -16.99
CA PRO A 204 28.92 -30.44 -18.41
C PRO A 204 28.70 -29.14 -19.21
N ARG A 205 27.80 -28.27 -18.76
CA ARG A 205 27.43 -27.00 -19.42
C ARG A 205 28.11 -25.76 -18.83
N ALA A 206 28.99 -25.92 -17.85
CA ALA A 206 29.61 -24.80 -17.15
C ALA A 206 30.69 -24.10 -17.97
N ALA A 207 31.59 -24.87 -18.59
CA ALA A 207 32.73 -24.33 -19.35
C ALA A 207 32.30 -23.37 -20.49
N THR A 208 31.17 -23.63 -21.15
CA THR A 208 30.64 -22.78 -22.22
C THR A 208 29.98 -21.50 -21.70
N ASN A 209 29.46 -21.50 -20.48
CA ASN A 209 28.74 -20.38 -19.90
C ASN A 209 29.65 -19.42 -19.12
N PHE A 210 30.73 -19.90 -18.52
CA PHE A 210 31.58 -19.10 -17.63
C PHE A 210 32.09 -17.78 -18.26
N PRO A 211 32.66 -17.75 -19.48
CA PRO A 211 33.10 -16.49 -20.10
C PRO A 211 31.95 -15.47 -20.23
N SER A 212 30.74 -15.95 -20.57
CA SER A 212 29.56 -15.09 -20.68
C SER A 212 29.10 -14.56 -19.32
N VAL A 213 29.24 -15.35 -18.25
CA VAL A 213 28.86 -14.91 -16.90
C VAL A 213 29.90 -13.95 -16.31
N TYR A 214 31.20 -14.13 -16.57
CA TYR A 214 32.23 -13.13 -16.24
C TYR A 214 31.95 -11.80 -16.95
N ALA A 215 31.64 -11.83 -18.26
CA ALA A 215 31.28 -10.64 -19.02
C ALA A 215 29.99 -9.99 -18.50
N ALA A 216 28.97 -10.77 -18.16
CA ALA A 216 27.72 -10.28 -17.58
C ALA A 216 27.92 -9.68 -16.20
N THR A 217 28.78 -10.27 -15.37
CA THR A 217 29.14 -9.77 -14.04
C THR A 217 29.82 -8.41 -14.16
N SER A 218 30.81 -8.27 -15.04
CA SER A 218 31.48 -6.99 -15.31
C SER A 218 30.54 -5.95 -15.92
N SER A 219 29.66 -6.36 -16.85
CA SER A 219 28.68 -5.46 -17.47
C SER A 219 27.67 -4.93 -16.44
N LYS A 220 27.16 -5.81 -15.57
CA LYS A 220 26.22 -5.44 -14.49
C LYS A 220 26.88 -4.57 -13.42
N TRP A 221 28.15 -4.80 -13.12
CA TRP A 221 28.95 -3.91 -12.27
C TRP A 221 29.08 -2.51 -12.89
N VAL A 222 29.51 -2.42 -14.15
CA VAL A 222 29.72 -1.13 -14.84
C VAL A 222 28.41 -0.37 -15.01
N SER A 223 27.33 -1.02 -15.43
CA SER A 223 26.02 -0.37 -15.59
C SER A 223 25.55 0.22 -14.25
N THR A 224 25.74 -0.52 -13.16
CA THR A 224 25.36 -0.09 -11.82
C THR A 224 26.20 1.10 -11.34
N LEU A 225 27.49 1.16 -11.66
CA LEU A 225 28.35 2.30 -11.34
C LEU A 225 28.03 3.53 -12.21
N ILE A 226 27.63 3.35 -13.47
CA ILE A 226 27.14 4.44 -14.32
C ILE A 226 25.86 5.04 -13.73
N ASP A 227 24.93 4.19 -13.29
CA ASP A 227 23.70 4.58 -12.60
C ASP A 227 23.98 5.31 -11.27
N ALA A 228 25.01 4.90 -10.53
CA ALA A 228 25.37 5.48 -9.24
C ALA A 228 26.22 6.77 -9.34
N SER A 229 27.06 6.91 -10.38
CA SER A 229 27.92 8.09 -10.60
C SER A 229 27.18 9.30 -11.18
N SER A 230 25.99 9.07 -11.74
CA SER A 230 25.03 10.11 -12.12
C SER A 230 24.15 10.56 -10.92
N SER A 231 24.41 9.97 -9.74
CA SER A 231 23.89 10.37 -8.42
C SER A 231 25.05 10.59 -7.43
N SER A 232 25.87 11.63 -7.60
CA SER A 232 26.88 11.98 -6.59
C SER A 232 26.27 12.87 -5.48
N PRO A 233 26.41 12.52 -4.19
CA PRO A 233 26.20 13.44 -3.07
C PRO A 233 27.49 14.23 -2.73
N SER A 234 27.32 15.49 -2.34
CA SER A 234 28.36 16.35 -1.75
C SER A 234 28.90 15.77 -0.43
N PRO A 235 30.17 16.00 -0.05
CA PRO A 235 30.74 15.45 1.18
C PRO A 235 30.43 16.37 2.37
N ASN A 236 29.64 15.90 3.33
CA ASN A 236 29.62 16.45 4.69
C ASN A 236 30.18 15.40 5.65
N VAL A 237 31.47 15.54 5.99
CA VAL A 237 32.07 14.95 7.19
C VAL A 237 32.24 16.10 8.16
N SER A 238 31.40 16.12 9.19
CA SER A 238 31.55 16.98 10.36
C SER A 238 32.61 16.37 11.29
N VAL A 239 33.70 17.10 11.52
CA VAL A 239 34.57 16.95 12.70
C VAL A 239 34.41 18.21 13.55
N PRO A 240 34.29 18.11 14.89
CA PRO A 240 34.16 19.27 15.77
C PRO A 240 35.52 19.95 15.98
N ASP A 241 35.53 21.27 15.88
CA ASP A 241 36.68 22.14 16.11
C ASP A 241 36.72 22.60 17.60
N PRO A 242 37.89 22.54 18.27
CA PRO A 242 38.15 23.38 19.42
C PRO A 242 39.40 24.26 19.20
N HIS A 243 39.15 25.57 19.20
CA HIS A 243 40.04 26.65 19.65
C HIS A 243 41.45 26.84 19.03
N ALA A 244 41.61 28.05 18.50
CA ALA A 244 42.64 29.04 18.82
C ALA A 244 43.78 29.31 17.81
N ASP A 245 43.79 30.59 17.42
CA ASP A 245 44.93 31.52 17.41
C ASP A 245 45.87 31.66 16.18
N LYS A 246 45.89 32.93 15.73
CA LYS A 246 47.04 33.77 15.30
C LYS A 246 47.55 33.74 13.85
N LYS A 247 47.48 34.96 13.27
CA LYS A 247 48.51 35.74 12.55
C LYS A 247 49.21 35.02 11.36
N THR A 248 49.42 35.61 10.17
CA THR A 248 49.97 36.94 9.85
C THR A 248 49.96 37.17 8.33
N LYS A 249 50.04 38.46 7.97
CA LYS A 249 50.19 39.16 6.67
C LYS A 249 51.16 38.58 5.62
N SER A 250 50.88 38.91 4.34
CA SER A 250 51.73 39.63 3.33
C SER A 250 51.41 39.11 1.89
N SER A 251 50.86 39.92 0.95
CA SER A 251 51.53 40.88 0.03
C SER A 251 52.73 40.24 -0.70
N VAL A 252 52.94 40.29 -2.02
CA VAL A 252 52.54 41.24 -3.07
C VAL A 252 53.14 40.76 -4.42
N GLN A 253 52.60 41.24 -5.54
CA GLN A 253 53.21 41.41 -6.89
C GLN A 253 53.54 40.23 -7.83
N SER A 254 52.88 40.30 -9.00
CA SER A 254 53.35 39.98 -10.36
C SER A 254 54.32 41.08 -10.89
N PRO A 255 55.20 40.86 -11.91
CA PRO A 255 54.78 40.86 -13.33
C PRO A 255 55.68 40.09 -14.36
N GLY A 256 55.15 39.87 -15.58
CA GLY A 256 55.89 40.09 -16.86
C GLY A 256 56.43 38.89 -17.67
N SER A 257 55.77 38.60 -18.82
CA SER A 257 56.26 38.37 -20.22
C SER A 257 57.69 37.80 -20.47
N THR A 258 58.05 36.93 -21.42
CA THR A 258 57.54 36.52 -22.75
C THR A 258 58.54 35.47 -23.31
N SER A 259 58.11 34.46 -24.08
CA SER A 259 58.61 34.18 -25.45
C SER A 259 58.18 32.81 -25.98
N VAL A 260 58.07 32.76 -27.31
CA VAL A 260 57.41 31.82 -28.21
C VAL A 260 58.34 30.68 -28.66
N LYS A 261 57.78 29.48 -28.97
CA LYS A 261 58.02 28.65 -30.19
C LYS A 261 57.37 27.23 -30.07
N THR A 262 56.20 26.98 -30.68
CA THR A 262 55.90 26.31 -31.98
C THR A 262 55.49 24.81 -31.84
N PRO A 263 54.82 24.16 -32.83
CA PRO A 263 53.41 23.72 -32.72
C PRO A 263 53.22 22.20 -32.90
N THR A 264 51.99 21.67 -32.66
CA THR A 264 51.21 20.79 -33.60
C THR A 264 50.01 20.08 -32.93
N ALA A 265 48.97 19.85 -33.76
CA ALA A 265 47.87 18.88 -33.66
C ALA A 265 46.64 19.18 -32.76
N SER A 266 45.68 19.90 -33.37
CA SER A 266 44.23 19.62 -33.44
C SER A 266 43.56 18.81 -32.31
N VAL A 267 42.75 19.50 -31.49
CA VAL A 267 41.64 18.90 -30.74
C VAL A 267 40.33 19.23 -31.45
N GLN A 268 39.73 18.24 -32.12
CA GLN A 268 38.33 18.31 -32.52
C GLN A 268 37.44 18.18 -31.28
N GLY A 269 36.42 19.05 -31.22
CA GLY A 269 35.70 19.41 -30.02
C GLY A 269 34.69 18.39 -29.48
N LYS A 270 34.36 18.58 -28.20
CA LYS A 270 33.14 18.07 -27.57
C LYS A 270 31.95 18.92 -28.04
N SER A 271 30.90 18.27 -28.53
CA SER A 271 29.60 18.90 -28.76
C SER A 271 28.94 19.31 -27.43
N PRO A 272 28.29 20.48 -27.33
CA PRO A 272 27.57 20.89 -26.13
C PRO A 272 26.28 20.07 -25.96
N SER A 273 25.99 19.61 -24.75
CA SER A 273 24.71 18.97 -24.41
C SER A 273 23.58 19.99 -24.57
N ALA A 274 22.66 19.75 -25.51
CA ALA A 274 21.54 20.65 -25.77
C ALA A 274 20.60 20.74 -24.55
N VAL A 275 20.41 21.94 -24.02
CA VAL A 275 19.51 22.25 -22.90
C VAL A 275 18.11 22.51 -23.45
N ARG A 276 17.07 21.87 -22.88
CA ARG A 276 15.67 22.09 -23.27
C ARG A 276 15.23 23.53 -23.01
N THR A 277 14.48 24.11 -23.94
CA THR A 277 13.79 25.38 -23.74
C THR A 277 12.55 25.19 -22.87
N ILE A 278 12.45 25.92 -21.75
CA ILE A 278 11.27 25.97 -20.89
C ILE A 278 10.62 27.36 -21.04
N LYS A 279 9.38 27.38 -21.53
CA LYS A 279 8.51 28.57 -21.50
C LYS A 279 7.73 28.57 -20.19
N TYR A 280 8.28 29.25 -19.19
CA TYR A 280 7.65 29.43 -17.89
C TYR A 280 6.73 30.66 -17.93
N ILE A 281 5.42 30.42 -17.79
CA ILE A 281 4.37 31.43 -17.95
C ILE A 281 3.85 31.81 -16.58
N THR A 282 4.08 33.07 -16.19
CA THR A 282 3.68 33.59 -14.86
C THR A 282 2.79 34.83 -14.96
N SER A 283 2.56 35.35 -16.16
CA SER A 283 1.67 36.49 -16.40
C SER A 283 0.68 36.25 -17.54
N ASN A 284 -0.48 36.92 -17.47
CA ASN A 284 -1.52 36.82 -18.50
C ASN A 284 -1.07 37.36 -19.87
N SER A 285 -0.18 38.35 -19.91
CA SER A 285 0.38 38.88 -21.16
C SER A 285 1.26 37.85 -21.87
N GLU A 286 2.08 37.09 -21.13
CA GLU A 286 2.86 35.97 -21.66
C GLU A 286 1.97 34.85 -22.19
N LEU A 287 0.91 34.51 -21.46
CA LEU A 287 -0.08 33.51 -21.90
C LEU A 287 -0.76 33.94 -23.21
N GLN A 288 -1.24 35.19 -23.30
CA GLN A 288 -1.85 35.72 -24.52
C GLN A 288 -0.88 35.71 -25.70
N ARG A 289 0.38 36.10 -25.49
CA ARG A 289 1.41 36.06 -26.54
C ARG A 289 1.68 34.63 -27.02
N LEU A 290 1.74 33.67 -26.10
CA LEU A 290 1.90 32.25 -26.44
C LEU A 290 0.72 31.77 -27.30
N LEU A 291 -0.51 32.05 -26.88
CA LEU A 291 -1.72 31.66 -27.59
C LEU A 291 -1.79 32.32 -28.98
N GLN A 292 -1.43 33.60 -29.12
CA GLN A 292 -1.38 34.28 -30.42
C GLN A 292 -0.34 33.65 -31.35
N THR A 293 0.83 33.32 -30.82
CA THR A 293 1.92 32.70 -31.60
C THR A 293 1.54 31.29 -32.08
N ASN A 294 0.76 30.57 -31.28
CA ASN A 294 0.42 29.15 -31.51
C ASN A 294 -1.04 28.96 -31.98
N ASN A 295 -1.64 29.93 -32.67
CA ASN A 295 -3.02 29.83 -33.20
C ASN A 295 -4.06 29.39 -32.14
N LYS A 296 -4.02 30.03 -30.97
CA LYS A 296 -4.85 29.77 -29.78
C LYS A 296 -4.58 28.43 -29.06
N LYS A 297 -3.49 27.73 -29.36
CA LYS A 297 -3.09 26.49 -28.66
C LYS A 297 -1.96 26.75 -27.66
N LEU A 298 -1.90 25.93 -26.61
CA LEU A 298 -0.81 25.99 -25.62
C LEU A 298 0.52 25.44 -26.15
N ILE A 299 0.45 24.56 -27.15
CA ILE A 299 1.59 23.87 -27.76
C ILE A 299 1.65 24.20 -29.25
N ASP A 300 2.81 23.96 -29.87
CA ASP A 300 2.94 24.07 -31.32
C ASP A 300 2.09 22.98 -32.01
N GLY A 301 1.40 23.35 -33.10
CA GLY A 301 0.44 22.51 -33.81
C GLY A 301 1.06 21.31 -34.54
N THR A 302 2.38 21.21 -34.57
CA THR A 302 3.14 20.11 -35.18
C THR A 302 3.30 18.89 -34.27
N THR A 303 3.00 19.03 -32.97
CA THR A 303 3.23 17.97 -31.97
C THR A 303 2.03 17.02 -31.87
N SER A 304 2.20 15.75 -32.26
CA SER A 304 1.14 14.75 -32.26
C SER A 304 0.89 14.07 -30.91
N VAL A 305 1.86 14.08 -30.01
CA VAL A 305 1.76 13.51 -28.65
C VAL A 305 2.36 14.47 -27.65
N VAL A 306 1.62 14.78 -26.59
CA VAL A 306 2.13 15.56 -25.46
C VAL A 306 1.81 14.88 -24.15
N GLY A 307 2.70 15.00 -23.19
CA GLY A 307 2.43 14.65 -21.82
C GLY A 307 1.98 15.89 -21.05
N VAL A 308 1.01 15.71 -20.16
CA VAL A 308 0.42 16.74 -19.33
C VAL A 308 0.58 16.33 -17.88
N HIS A 309 1.42 17.06 -17.15
CA HIS A 309 1.68 16.82 -15.74
C HIS A 309 1.00 17.87 -14.86
N PHE A 310 0.25 17.39 -13.87
CA PHE A 310 -0.45 18.20 -12.87
C PHE A 310 0.27 18.09 -11.54
N GLN A 311 0.69 19.22 -11.00
CA GLN A 311 1.40 19.26 -9.73
C GLN A 311 0.54 19.92 -8.66
N PHE A 312 0.33 19.19 -7.57
CA PHE A 312 -0.42 19.62 -6.41
C PHE A 312 0.50 20.06 -5.27
N THR A 313 0.06 21.03 -4.48
CA THR A 313 0.73 21.50 -3.26
C THR A 313 -0.27 21.52 -2.09
N ALA A 314 0.19 21.30 -0.85
CA ALA A 314 -0.68 21.34 0.32
C ALA A 314 -0.98 22.80 0.74
N LYS A 315 -2.23 23.14 1.05
CA LYS A 315 -2.61 24.50 1.46
C LYS A 315 -2.18 24.87 2.90
N LYS A 316 -2.04 23.91 3.83
CA LYS A 316 -1.63 24.09 5.25
C LYS A 316 -1.03 22.79 5.86
N PRO A 317 -0.22 22.87 6.94
CA PRO A 317 0.19 21.69 7.70
C PRO A 317 -1.03 20.95 8.27
N VAL A 318 -1.05 19.64 8.11
CA VAL A 318 -2.17 18.75 8.46
C VAL A 318 -2.34 18.67 9.97
N VAL A 319 -3.53 19.02 10.49
CA VAL A 319 -3.98 18.61 11.82
C VAL A 319 -4.53 17.19 11.69
N SER A 320 -4.18 16.30 12.63
CA SER A 320 -4.48 14.87 12.56
C SER A 320 -5.96 14.60 12.26
N GLY A 321 -6.22 13.77 11.24
CA GLY A 321 -7.56 13.25 10.92
C GLY A 321 -8.32 13.95 9.79
N GLN A 322 -7.80 15.03 9.20
CA GLN A 322 -8.36 15.64 7.98
C GLN A 322 -7.48 15.38 6.75
N TYR A 323 -8.10 15.11 5.59
CA TYR A 323 -7.37 15.01 4.32
C TYR A 323 -6.71 16.36 4.00
N PRO A 324 -5.49 16.36 3.44
CA PRO A 324 -4.82 17.61 3.09
C PRO A 324 -5.61 18.29 1.97
N ASP A 325 -5.98 19.55 2.18
CA ASP A 325 -6.57 20.39 1.14
C ASP A 325 -5.45 20.74 0.14
N TYR A 326 -5.37 19.96 -0.94
CA TYR A 326 -4.36 20.12 -1.99
C TYR A 326 -4.87 21.12 -3.04
N GLN A 327 -3.99 22.01 -3.51
CA GLN A 327 -4.25 22.94 -4.59
C GLN A 327 -3.44 22.56 -5.83
N LEU A 328 -4.06 22.55 -7.01
CA LEU A 328 -3.34 22.45 -8.27
C LEU A 328 -2.52 23.73 -8.47
N ALA A 329 -1.19 23.61 -8.51
CA ALA A 329 -0.28 24.74 -8.53
C ALA A 329 0.35 24.95 -9.92
N ILE A 330 0.78 23.86 -10.57
CA ILE A 330 1.50 23.90 -11.85
C ILE A 330 0.88 22.90 -12.83
N ILE A 331 0.82 23.31 -14.10
CA ILE A 331 0.55 22.43 -15.23
C ILE A 331 1.74 22.50 -16.17
N SER A 332 2.35 21.35 -16.48
CA SER A 332 3.44 21.25 -17.46
C SER A 332 3.03 20.42 -18.67
N ILE A 333 3.31 20.93 -19.87
CA ILE A 333 2.94 20.31 -21.13
C ILE A 333 4.18 20.26 -22.04
N VAL A 334 4.51 19.07 -22.55
CA VAL A 334 5.68 18.89 -23.44
C VAL A 334 5.55 17.63 -24.29
N GLY A 335 6.17 17.63 -25.47
CA GLY A 335 6.27 16.46 -26.33
C GLY A 335 7.32 15.43 -25.88
N PRO A 336 7.39 14.27 -26.56
CA PRO A 336 8.27 13.16 -26.18
C PRO A 336 9.76 13.43 -26.47
N ASN A 337 10.11 14.36 -27.36
CA ASN A 337 11.51 14.59 -27.71
C ASN A 337 12.20 15.44 -26.64
N PRO A 338 13.44 15.11 -26.23
CA PRO A 338 14.19 15.86 -25.22
C PRO A 338 14.33 17.36 -25.50
N LEU A 339 14.30 17.75 -26.79
CA LEU A 339 14.43 19.13 -27.28
C LEU A 339 13.10 19.88 -27.42
N ASP A 340 11.96 19.19 -27.26
CA ASP A 340 10.65 19.83 -27.35
C ASP A 340 10.53 20.93 -26.29
N THR A 341 9.99 22.08 -26.69
CA THR A 341 9.78 23.20 -25.77
C THR A 341 8.73 22.82 -24.73
N ALA A 342 9.09 22.86 -23.45
CA ALA A 342 8.14 22.64 -22.37
C ALA A 342 7.39 23.94 -22.05
N VAL A 343 6.07 23.87 -21.92
CA VAL A 343 5.24 24.97 -21.42
C VAL A 343 4.88 24.66 -19.97
N VAL A 344 5.23 25.57 -19.07
CA VAL A 344 4.96 25.44 -17.63
C VAL A 344 4.10 26.62 -17.20
N LEU A 345 2.86 26.32 -16.82
CA LEU A 345 1.87 27.30 -16.39
C LEU A 345 1.79 27.34 -14.86
N GLN A 346 1.91 28.53 -14.28
CA GLN A 346 1.75 28.73 -12.85
C GLN A 346 0.38 29.32 -12.50
N LEU A 347 -0.49 28.48 -11.94
CA LEU A 347 -1.92 28.80 -11.84
C LEU A 347 -2.26 29.90 -10.84
N ASP A 348 -1.46 30.08 -9.79
CA ASP A 348 -1.71 31.11 -8.77
C ASP A 348 -1.42 32.54 -9.27
N SER A 349 -0.69 32.67 -10.38
CA SER A 349 -0.24 33.94 -10.95
C SER A 349 -0.97 34.29 -12.25
N LEU A 350 -1.87 33.42 -12.70
CA LEU A 350 -2.60 33.54 -13.96
C LEU A 350 -4.10 33.68 -13.74
N ASP A 351 -4.78 34.31 -14.68
CA ASP A 351 -6.23 34.29 -14.78
C ASP A 351 -6.67 32.87 -15.14
N GLN A 352 -7.26 32.19 -14.15
CA GLN A 352 -7.69 30.81 -14.28
C GLN A 352 -8.70 30.62 -15.41
N ALA A 353 -9.57 31.60 -15.70
CA ALA A 353 -10.54 31.50 -16.78
C ALA A 353 -9.84 31.40 -18.15
N GLN A 354 -8.76 32.17 -18.36
CA GLN A 354 -7.98 32.12 -19.59
C GLN A 354 -7.21 30.80 -19.72
N VAL A 355 -6.60 30.34 -18.63
CA VAL A 355 -5.89 29.05 -18.61
C VAL A 355 -6.85 27.90 -18.93
N PHE A 356 -8.03 27.86 -18.31
CA PHE A 356 -9.00 26.80 -18.56
C PHE A 356 -9.59 26.87 -19.97
N SER A 357 -9.81 28.07 -20.53
CA SER A 357 -10.20 28.22 -21.93
C SER A 357 -9.14 27.60 -22.86
N ALA A 358 -7.86 27.87 -22.62
CA ALA A 358 -6.76 27.30 -23.39
C ALA A 358 -6.65 25.76 -23.23
N LEU A 359 -6.84 25.24 -22.01
CA LEU A 359 -6.86 23.79 -21.76
C LEU A 359 -8.05 23.09 -22.43
N LYS A 360 -9.23 23.73 -22.48
CA LYS A 360 -10.40 23.20 -23.19
C LYS A 360 -10.11 23.03 -24.68
N VAL A 361 -9.43 24.00 -25.30
CA VAL A 361 -8.97 23.89 -26.70
C VAL A 361 -8.02 22.71 -26.86
N LEU A 362 -7.04 22.55 -25.96
CA LEU A 362 -6.09 21.43 -26.01
C LEU A 362 -6.77 20.06 -25.85
N PHE A 363 -7.66 19.91 -24.87
CA PHE A 363 -8.31 18.62 -24.60
C PHE A 363 -9.38 18.26 -25.64
N ALA A 364 -9.96 19.25 -26.32
CA ALA A 364 -10.88 19.04 -27.43
C ALA A 364 -10.19 18.69 -28.75
N ASP A 365 -8.88 18.94 -28.89
CA ASP A 365 -8.14 18.72 -30.13
C ASP A 365 -7.91 17.22 -30.41
N PRO A 366 -8.51 16.62 -31.44
CA PRO A 366 -8.30 15.21 -31.75
C PRO A 366 -6.93 14.91 -32.37
N SER A 367 -6.25 15.92 -32.93
CA SER A 367 -4.98 15.76 -33.66
C SER A 367 -3.77 15.54 -32.76
N THR A 368 -3.89 15.88 -31.48
CA THR A 368 -2.86 15.66 -30.46
C THR A 368 -3.35 14.69 -29.40
N VAL A 369 -2.56 13.66 -29.11
CA VAL A 369 -2.77 12.77 -27.95
C VAL A 369 -2.24 13.45 -26.69
N LYS A 370 -3.07 13.56 -25.65
CA LYS A 370 -2.69 14.10 -24.34
C LYS A 370 -2.53 12.97 -23.35
N VAL A 371 -1.32 12.77 -22.86
CA VAL A 371 -0.95 11.67 -21.98
C VAL A 371 -0.80 12.18 -20.56
N MET A 372 -1.45 11.52 -19.62
CA MET A 372 -1.50 11.87 -18.20
C MET A 372 -1.20 10.63 -17.35
N HIS A 373 -1.08 10.83 -16.04
CA HIS A 373 -0.97 9.75 -15.07
C HIS A 373 -1.74 10.15 -13.81
N ASP A 374 -2.53 9.23 -13.27
CA ASP A 374 -3.38 9.42 -12.08
C ASP A 374 -4.24 10.69 -12.15
N VAL A 375 -5.09 10.76 -13.18
CA VAL A 375 -5.79 12.01 -13.52
C VAL A 375 -6.89 12.41 -12.53
N HIS A 376 -7.31 11.53 -11.62
CA HIS A 376 -8.50 11.71 -10.77
C HIS A 376 -8.58 13.09 -10.09
N ARG A 377 -7.51 13.48 -9.37
CA ARG A 377 -7.46 14.77 -8.68
C ARG A 377 -7.47 15.95 -9.65
N ALA A 378 -6.75 15.83 -10.77
CA ALA A 378 -6.70 16.88 -11.79
C ALA A 378 -8.05 17.07 -12.48
N ALA A 379 -8.72 15.98 -12.82
CA ALA A 379 -10.05 15.96 -13.41
C ALA A 379 -11.07 16.66 -12.48
N TYR A 380 -11.06 16.33 -11.19
CA TYR A 380 -11.95 16.96 -10.22
C TYR A 380 -11.65 18.45 -10.02
N CYS A 381 -10.38 18.84 -9.84
CA CYS A 381 -10.02 20.26 -9.70
C CYS A 381 -10.42 21.07 -10.93
N LEU A 382 -10.19 20.54 -12.13
CA LEU A 382 -10.61 21.18 -13.38
C LEU A 382 -12.13 21.27 -13.48
N TYR A 383 -12.87 20.22 -13.09
CA TYR A 383 -14.34 20.23 -13.05
C TYR A 383 -14.89 21.33 -12.13
N CYS A 384 -14.36 21.46 -10.91
CA CYS A 384 -14.76 22.52 -9.97
C CYS A 384 -14.53 23.92 -10.53
N ALA A 385 -13.53 24.08 -11.40
CA ALA A 385 -13.15 25.35 -11.99
C ALA A 385 -13.83 25.62 -13.35
N GLY A 386 -14.43 24.60 -13.96
CA GLY A 386 -15.27 24.67 -15.15
C GLY A 386 -15.47 23.31 -15.83
N ARG A 387 -16.56 23.11 -16.59
CA ARG A 387 -16.83 21.81 -17.23
C ARG A 387 -15.91 21.52 -18.43
N PHE A 388 -15.35 20.31 -18.47
CA PHE A 388 -14.51 19.75 -19.56
C PHE A 388 -15.20 18.52 -20.18
N GLU A 389 -16.19 18.74 -21.06
CA GLU A 389 -17.06 17.65 -21.57
C GLU A 389 -16.52 16.99 -22.85
N ASN A 390 -15.65 17.68 -23.61
CA ASN A 390 -15.17 17.25 -24.92
C ASN A 390 -13.74 16.70 -24.89
N LEU A 391 -13.46 15.71 -24.04
CA LEU A 391 -12.15 15.04 -24.02
C LEU A 391 -11.97 14.19 -25.28
N ARG A 392 -10.97 14.51 -26.11
CA ARG A 392 -10.60 13.76 -27.32
C ARG A 392 -9.14 13.33 -27.21
N SER A 393 -8.83 12.08 -27.53
CA SER A 393 -7.43 11.57 -27.54
C SER A 393 -6.67 11.82 -26.21
N CYS A 394 -7.35 11.76 -25.07
CA CYS A 394 -6.72 11.85 -23.75
C CYS A 394 -6.48 10.43 -23.20
N VAL A 395 -5.30 10.16 -22.66
CA VAL A 395 -4.91 8.83 -22.17
C VAL A 395 -4.26 8.95 -20.80
N ASP A 396 -4.80 8.24 -19.81
CA ASP A 396 -4.16 8.02 -18.51
C ASP A 396 -3.29 6.75 -18.57
N LEU A 397 -1.98 6.89 -18.34
CA LEU A 397 -1.03 5.78 -18.37
C LEU A 397 -1.27 4.75 -17.27
N GLN A 398 -1.85 5.15 -16.15
CA GLN A 398 -2.14 4.24 -15.06
C GLN A 398 -3.21 3.22 -15.51
N VAL A 399 -4.37 3.68 -15.99
CA VAL A 399 -5.44 2.78 -16.46
C VAL A 399 -4.99 1.94 -17.65
N MET A 400 -4.13 2.51 -18.51
CA MET A 400 -3.53 1.79 -19.63
C MET A 400 -2.66 0.63 -19.15
N TYR A 401 -1.79 0.86 -18.17
CA TYR A 401 -0.94 -0.20 -17.58
C TYR A 401 -1.77 -1.27 -16.89
N GLU A 402 -2.71 -0.86 -16.04
CA GLU A 402 -3.59 -1.75 -15.27
C GLU A 402 -4.45 -2.63 -16.17
N ASN A 403 -4.73 -2.20 -17.41
CA ASN A 403 -5.49 -3.01 -18.35
C ASN A 403 -4.64 -3.87 -19.29
N ILE A 404 -3.44 -3.44 -19.67
CA ILE A 404 -2.59 -4.16 -20.64
C ILE A 404 -1.61 -5.11 -19.95
N VAL A 405 -0.98 -4.65 -18.88
CA VAL A 405 0.23 -5.28 -18.34
C VAL A 405 -0.12 -6.18 -17.17
N ASN A 406 -0.87 -5.66 -16.20
CA ASN A 406 -1.23 -6.41 -15.01
C ASN A 406 -2.60 -5.96 -14.49
N THR A 407 -3.62 -6.79 -14.72
CA THR A 407 -5.01 -6.54 -14.30
C THR A 407 -5.22 -6.61 -12.79
N ALA A 408 -4.26 -7.14 -12.03
CA ALA A 408 -4.29 -7.19 -10.57
C ALA A 408 -3.62 -5.96 -9.92
N GLU A 409 -2.99 -5.07 -10.69
CA GLU A 409 -2.43 -3.82 -10.18
C GLU A 409 -3.50 -2.72 -10.17
N LEU A 410 -3.59 -1.94 -9.09
CA LEU A 410 -4.62 -0.91 -8.89
C LEU A 410 -4.08 0.51 -8.77
N ARG A 411 -2.76 0.63 -8.62
CA ARG A 411 -2.07 1.91 -8.41
C ARG A 411 -0.73 1.92 -9.14
N ALA A 412 -0.76 1.52 -10.41
CA ALA A 412 0.46 1.44 -11.21
C ALA A 412 1.21 2.78 -11.21
N GLY A 413 2.35 2.80 -10.50
CA GLY A 413 3.18 3.98 -10.37
C GLY A 413 4.02 4.22 -11.63
N MET A 414 4.43 5.46 -11.86
CA MET A 414 5.27 5.81 -13.02
C MET A 414 6.57 5.00 -13.11
N LEU A 415 7.14 4.56 -11.99
CA LEU A 415 8.33 3.71 -12.00
C LEU A 415 8.05 2.32 -12.57
N GLN A 416 6.91 1.71 -12.23
CA GLN A 416 6.48 0.41 -12.78
C GLN A 416 6.20 0.54 -14.28
N ILE A 417 5.48 1.59 -14.67
CA ILE A 417 5.14 1.91 -16.07
C ILE A 417 6.41 2.07 -16.91
N VAL A 418 7.39 2.82 -16.41
CA VAL A 418 8.68 3.02 -17.08
C VAL A 418 9.47 1.73 -17.22
N GLU A 419 9.50 0.89 -16.19
CA GLU A 419 10.25 -0.36 -16.22
C GLU A 419 9.69 -1.30 -17.29
N PHE A 420 8.36 -1.35 -17.42
CA PHE A 420 7.70 -2.02 -18.53
C PHE A 420 8.04 -1.38 -19.89
N CYS A 421 8.01 -0.07 -20.03
CA CYS A 421 8.40 0.59 -21.29
C CYS A 421 9.86 0.28 -21.70
N LYS A 422 10.77 0.14 -20.73
CA LYS A 422 12.17 -0.26 -20.98
C LYS A 422 12.30 -1.71 -21.43
N SER A 423 11.43 -2.61 -20.97
CA SER A 423 11.44 -3.99 -21.43
C SER A 423 11.00 -4.10 -22.90
N ILE A 424 10.11 -3.21 -23.37
CA ILE A 424 9.74 -3.09 -24.78
C ILE A 424 10.93 -2.58 -25.61
N ASN A 425 11.62 -1.53 -25.14
CA ASN A 425 12.76 -0.96 -25.85
C ASN A 425 13.82 -0.41 -24.89
N ALA A 426 14.93 -1.15 -24.77
CA ALA A 426 16.05 -0.83 -23.90
C ALA A 426 16.85 0.41 -24.34
N ASN A 427 16.73 0.84 -25.61
CA ASN A 427 17.47 1.97 -26.19
C ASN A 427 16.69 3.29 -26.15
N THR A 428 15.61 3.35 -25.37
CA THR A 428 14.77 4.55 -25.24
C THR A 428 15.47 5.65 -24.45
N SER A 429 15.20 6.91 -24.82
CA SER A 429 15.61 8.09 -24.05
C SER A 429 14.99 8.15 -22.63
N LEU A 430 14.08 7.23 -22.31
CA LEU A 430 13.41 7.09 -21.01
C LEU A 430 14.39 6.99 -19.85
N ALA A 431 15.56 6.35 -20.01
CA ALA A 431 16.53 6.17 -18.93
C ALA A 431 17.00 7.51 -18.33
N GLN A 432 17.26 8.50 -19.18
CA GLN A 432 17.72 9.84 -18.78
C GLN A 432 16.63 10.63 -18.04
N THR A 433 15.38 10.57 -18.54
CA THR A 433 14.22 11.22 -17.93
C THR A 433 13.84 10.56 -16.60
N THR A 434 13.90 9.23 -16.52
CA THR A 434 13.59 8.42 -15.33
C THR A 434 14.57 8.69 -14.19
N GLN A 435 15.85 8.86 -14.51
CA GLN A 435 16.84 9.19 -13.50
C GLN A 435 16.57 10.56 -12.86
N SER A 436 16.14 11.53 -13.68
CA SER A 436 15.70 12.84 -13.19
C SER A 436 14.43 12.77 -12.35
N PHE A 437 13.51 11.85 -12.67
CA PHE A 437 12.30 11.56 -11.90
C PHE A 437 12.66 10.93 -10.53
N LYS A 438 13.49 9.87 -10.51
CA LYS A 438 13.92 9.18 -9.29
C LYS A 438 14.68 10.08 -8.31
N ALA A 439 15.56 10.95 -8.83
CA ALA A 439 16.36 11.85 -8.00
C ALA A 439 15.54 12.92 -7.25
N LYS A 440 14.26 13.11 -7.60
CA LYS A 440 13.40 14.18 -7.06
C LYS A 440 12.12 13.68 -6.40
N LEU A 441 12.01 12.39 -6.07
CA LEU A 441 10.93 11.78 -5.29
C LEU A 441 10.85 12.25 -3.82
N ARG A 442 11.51 13.36 -3.46
CA ARG A 442 11.32 13.96 -2.14
C ARG A 442 9.88 14.49 -2.07
N PRO A 443 9.16 14.30 -0.95
CA PRO A 443 7.94 15.05 -0.72
C PRO A 443 8.24 16.52 -0.97
N ALA A 444 7.48 17.14 -1.85
CA ALA A 444 7.52 18.58 -2.10
C ALA A 444 7.49 19.29 -0.75
N ASP A 445 8.63 19.78 -0.27
CA ASP A 445 8.68 20.60 0.93
C ASP A 445 7.86 21.85 0.60
N SER A 446 6.75 22.08 1.33
CA SER A 446 5.79 23.13 0.98
C SER A 446 6.45 24.49 0.83
N THR A 447 7.60 24.68 1.47
CA THR A 447 8.43 25.89 1.43
C THR A 447 9.05 26.16 0.04
N GLU A 448 9.52 25.15 -0.68
CA GLU A 448 10.13 25.33 -2.02
C GLU A 448 9.11 25.83 -3.06
N TRP A 449 7.85 25.45 -2.88
CA TRP A 449 6.72 25.83 -3.75
C TRP A 449 6.17 27.22 -3.46
N VAL A 450 6.64 27.89 -2.41
CA VAL A 450 6.29 29.27 -2.05
C VAL A 450 7.22 30.28 -2.76
N HIS A 451 8.43 29.89 -3.15
CA HIS A 451 9.37 30.79 -3.81
C HIS A 451 8.88 31.25 -5.19
N ARG A 452 9.02 32.56 -5.47
CA ARG A 452 8.67 33.18 -6.75
C ARG A 452 9.84 34.04 -7.23
N PRO A 453 10.35 33.85 -8.46
CA PRO A 453 10.02 32.78 -9.41
C PRO A 453 10.40 31.39 -8.89
N LEU A 454 9.77 30.34 -9.42
CA LEU A 454 10.12 28.96 -9.05
C LEU A 454 11.56 28.63 -9.44
N PRO A 455 12.30 27.87 -8.60
CA PRO A 455 13.63 27.38 -8.95
C PRO A 455 13.63 26.59 -10.27
N GLU A 456 14.64 26.83 -11.11
CA GLU A 456 14.87 26.14 -12.38
C GLU A 456 14.93 24.61 -12.23
N SER A 457 15.39 24.13 -11.07
CA SER A 457 15.37 22.71 -10.72
C SER A 457 13.96 22.12 -10.65
N LEU A 458 12.98 22.86 -10.12
CA LEU A 458 11.57 22.45 -10.07
C LEU A 458 10.91 22.55 -11.44
N LEU A 459 11.18 23.62 -12.20
CA LEU A 459 10.68 23.77 -13.57
C LEU A 459 11.13 22.60 -14.47
N ARG A 460 12.39 22.18 -14.36
CA ARG A 460 12.89 20.98 -15.06
C ARG A 460 12.26 19.70 -14.55
N MET A 461 11.95 19.61 -13.26
CA MET A 461 11.30 18.42 -12.68
C MET A 461 9.91 18.21 -13.28
N VAL A 462 9.04 19.22 -13.20
CA VAL A 462 7.66 19.11 -13.72
C VAL A 462 7.65 18.89 -15.24
N SER A 463 8.59 19.50 -15.96
CA SER A 463 8.76 19.30 -17.41
C SER A 463 9.25 17.89 -17.76
N ASN A 464 10.12 17.31 -16.95
CA ASN A 464 10.59 15.95 -17.16
C ASN A 464 9.50 14.92 -16.83
N ASN A 465 8.65 15.17 -15.82
CA ASN A 465 7.50 14.32 -15.53
C ASN A 465 6.53 14.29 -16.71
N ALA A 466 6.15 15.47 -17.24
CA ALA A 466 5.30 15.57 -18.41
C ALA A 466 5.91 14.84 -19.63
N GLN A 467 7.20 15.03 -19.89
CA GLN A 467 7.87 14.33 -20.99
C GLN A 467 7.87 12.81 -20.79
N LEU A 468 8.10 12.35 -19.57
CA LEU A 468 8.11 10.92 -19.25
C LEU A 468 6.77 10.29 -19.62
N TYR A 469 5.66 10.99 -19.41
CA TYR A 469 4.34 10.51 -19.81
C TYR A 469 4.26 10.32 -21.33
N ALA A 470 4.64 11.34 -22.11
CA ALA A 470 4.65 11.27 -23.57
C ALA A 470 5.52 10.13 -24.09
N GLN A 471 6.75 9.99 -23.55
CA GLN A 471 7.69 8.95 -23.95
C GLN A 471 7.16 7.54 -23.62
N CYS A 472 6.58 7.34 -22.44
CA CYS A 472 5.99 6.05 -22.08
C CYS A 472 4.84 5.69 -23.02
N TYR A 473 3.96 6.63 -23.36
CA TYR A 473 2.87 6.37 -24.30
C TYR A 473 3.39 5.94 -25.69
N VAL A 474 4.44 6.58 -26.20
CA VAL A 474 5.04 6.22 -27.49
C VAL A 474 5.55 4.78 -27.49
N GLU A 475 6.11 4.30 -26.37
CA GLU A 475 6.52 2.90 -26.25
C GLU A 475 5.31 1.95 -26.11
N PHE A 476 4.34 2.32 -25.27
CA PHE A 476 3.10 1.56 -25.09
C PHE A 476 2.31 1.37 -26.39
N ALA A 477 2.23 2.40 -27.22
CA ALA A 477 1.52 2.39 -28.50
C ALA A 477 2.11 1.37 -29.51
N LYS A 478 3.35 0.91 -29.30
CA LYS A 478 3.97 -0.15 -30.13
C LYS A 478 3.43 -1.54 -29.80
N VAL A 479 2.95 -1.76 -28.58
CA VAL A 479 2.49 -3.06 -28.09
C VAL A 479 0.99 -3.23 -28.25
N SER A 480 0.23 -2.14 -28.20
CA SER A 480 -1.23 -2.17 -28.35
C SER A 480 -1.74 -1.04 -29.23
N THR A 481 -2.20 -1.37 -30.43
CA THR A 481 -2.77 -0.41 -31.40
C THR A 481 -4.31 -0.36 -31.39
N SER A 482 -5.00 -1.27 -30.70
CA SER A 482 -6.43 -1.57 -30.92
C SER A 482 -7.39 -1.27 -29.75
N ALA A 483 -6.96 -0.52 -28.73
CA ALA A 483 -7.72 -0.41 -27.49
C ALA A 483 -8.22 1.01 -27.16
N PRO A 484 -9.45 1.14 -26.61
CA PRO A 484 -10.15 2.41 -26.45
C PRO A 484 -9.69 3.14 -25.18
N TYR A 485 -8.39 3.35 -25.01
CA TYR A 485 -7.82 4.01 -23.82
C TYR A 485 -8.34 5.43 -23.63
N GLY A 486 -8.70 6.09 -24.74
CA GLY A 486 -9.40 7.37 -24.72
C GLY A 486 -10.79 7.29 -24.09
N VAL A 487 -11.51 6.19 -24.29
CA VAL A 487 -12.82 5.96 -23.67
C VAL A 487 -12.65 5.69 -22.18
N MET A 488 -11.74 4.79 -21.79
CA MET A 488 -11.47 4.50 -20.38
C MET A 488 -11.04 5.76 -19.60
N THR A 489 -10.19 6.59 -20.21
CA THR A 489 -9.74 7.86 -19.59
C THR A 489 -10.87 8.87 -19.49
N LYS A 490 -11.78 8.91 -20.48
CA LYS A 490 -12.98 9.75 -20.42
C LYS A 490 -13.92 9.30 -19.29
N VAL A 491 -14.11 7.98 -19.13
CA VAL A 491 -14.86 7.43 -18.00
C VAL A 491 -14.17 7.77 -16.68
N ARG A 492 -12.84 7.62 -16.59
CA ARG A 492 -12.05 7.99 -15.40
C ARG A 492 -12.29 9.42 -14.99
N TRP A 493 -12.27 10.31 -15.98
CA TRP A 493 -12.51 11.72 -15.76
C TRP A 493 -13.89 11.99 -15.19
N HIS A 494 -14.93 11.33 -15.74
CA HIS A 494 -16.29 11.46 -15.25
C HIS A 494 -16.44 10.89 -13.83
N ASN A 495 -15.95 9.68 -13.58
CA ASN A 495 -15.97 9.05 -12.26
C ASN A 495 -15.23 9.90 -11.22
N ALA A 496 -14.12 10.54 -11.59
CA ALA A 496 -13.40 11.44 -10.71
C ALA A 496 -14.24 12.66 -10.29
N THR A 497 -15.19 13.11 -11.11
CA THR A 497 -16.10 14.20 -10.71
C THR A 497 -17.08 13.77 -9.63
N GLU A 498 -17.66 12.58 -9.77
CA GLU A 498 -18.60 12.01 -8.79
C GLU A 498 -17.88 11.60 -7.50
N ASN A 499 -16.68 11.02 -7.64
CA ASN A 499 -15.84 10.57 -6.53
C ASN A 499 -14.95 11.67 -5.92
N GLN A 500 -15.18 12.94 -6.25
CA GLN A 500 -14.46 14.08 -5.67
C GLN A 500 -12.93 13.98 -5.81
N GLY A 501 -12.46 13.43 -6.91
CA GLY A 501 -11.04 13.26 -7.23
C GLY A 501 -10.38 12.03 -6.60
N HIS A 502 -11.14 11.17 -5.91
CA HIS A 502 -10.66 9.90 -5.40
C HIS A 502 -10.74 8.78 -6.44
N GLN A 503 -9.81 7.84 -6.35
CA GLN A 503 -9.82 6.60 -7.13
C GLN A 503 -10.95 5.71 -6.64
N ALA A 504 -11.62 5.03 -7.57
CA ALA A 504 -12.64 4.04 -7.25
C ALA A 504 -12.35 2.71 -7.96
N ILE A 505 -12.69 1.63 -7.27
CA ILE A 505 -12.58 0.26 -7.75
C ILE A 505 -13.96 -0.38 -7.83
N TRP A 506 -14.02 -1.45 -8.61
CA TRP A 506 -15.08 -2.45 -8.50
C TRP A 506 -14.48 -3.85 -8.61
N PHE A 507 -15.28 -4.87 -8.33
CA PHE A 507 -14.82 -6.25 -8.25
C PHE A 507 -15.21 -7.01 -9.51
N ASP A 508 -14.24 -7.69 -10.12
CA ASP A 508 -14.43 -8.42 -11.38
C ASP A 508 -14.81 -9.88 -11.13
N PRO A 509 -16.08 -10.30 -11.36
CA PRO A 509 -16.48 -11.68 -11.14
C PRO A 509 -15.74 -12.67 -12.07
N GLY A 510 -15.32 -12.22 -13.26
CA GLY A 510 -14.54 -13.04 -14.19
C GLY A 510 -13.09 -13.25 -13.75
N ALA A 511 -12.63 -12.49 -12.75
CA ALA A 511 -11.31 -12.59 -12.16
C ALA A 511 -11.40 -12.83 -10.65
N ASP A 512 -12.25 -13.75 -10.20
CA ASP A 512 -12.37 -14.15 -8.78
C ASP A 512 -12.61 -12.96 -7.83
N ASN A 513 -13.53 -12.08 -8.24
CA ASN A 513 -13.89 -10.86 -7.51
C ASN A 513 -12.69 -9.97 -7.14
N GLN A 514 -11.58 -10.06 -7.89
CA GLN A 514 -10.42 -9.21 -7.64
C GLN A 514 -10.77 -7.76 -7.98
N PRO A 515 -10.28 -6.81 -7.17
CA PRO A 515 -10.57 -5.40 -7.38
C PRO A 515 -9.85 -4.88 -8.63
N ARG A 516 -10.55 -4.12 -9.47
CA ARG A 516 -10.02 -3.39 -10.64
C ARG A 516 -10.49 -1.95 -10.64
N SER A 517 -9.77 -1.05 -11.32
CA SER A 517 -10.24 0.33 -11.50
C SER A 517 -11.60 0.36 -12.17
N LEU A 518 -12.48 1.24 -11.69
CA LEU A 518 -13.88 1.30 -12.10
C LEU A 518 -14.08 1.43 -13.62
N GLU A 519 -13.19 2.17 -14.28
CA GLU A 519 -13.24 2.44 -15.72
C GLU A 519 -13.01 1.21 -16.59
N CYS A 520 -12.43 0.15 -16.01
CA CYS A 520 -12.23 -1.11 -16.69
C CYS A 520 -13.56 -1.83 -16.98
N PHE A 521 -14.63 -1.50 -16.26
CA PHE A 521 -15.92 -2.17 -16.38
C PHE A 521 -16.87 -1.48 -17.37
N GLU A 522 -16.83 -0.16 -17.48
CA GLU A 522 -17.74 0.58 -18.38
C GLU A 522 -17.31 0.53 -19.86
N SER A 523 -16.08 0.10 -20.14
CA SER A 523 -15.56 -0.10 -21.51
C SER A 523 -15.83 -1.49 -22.10
N TYR A 524 -16.42 -2.41 -21.32
CA TYR A 524 -16.76 -3.77 -21.77
C TYR A 524 -17.97 -3.82 -22.73
N ASN A 525 -18.87 -2.83 -22.66
CA ASN A 525 -20.09 -2.79 -23.48
C ASN A 525 -19.85 -2.62 -25.00
N GLU A 526 -18.64 -2.26 -25.43
CA GLU A 526 -18.30 -2.11 -26.86
C GLU A 526 -17.48 -3.28 -27.42
N ARG A 527 -17.02 -4.25 -26.60
CA ARG A 527 -15.92 -5.15 -27.00
C ARG A 527 -16.25 -6.60 -27.37
N THR A 528 -17.35 -7.23 -26.95
CA THR A 528 -17.57 -8.67 -27.25
C THR A 528 -19.04 -9.10 -27.13
N SER A 529 -19.54 -9.88 -28.12
CA SER A 529 -20.87 -10.51 -28.10
C SER A 529 -20.89 -11.93 -27.49
N GLU A 530 -19.83 -12.38 -26.82
CA GLU A 530 -19.72 -13.77 -26.30
C GLU A 530 -19.25 -13.87 -24.83
N ALA A 531 -18.94 -12.77 -24.15
CA ALA A 531 -18.73 -12.77 -22.69
C ALA A 531 -20.05 -12.40 -22.00
N ALA A 532 -20.36 -13.04 -20.87
CA ALA A 532 -21.55 -12.73 -20.08
C ALA A 532 -21.65 -11.22 -19.86
N PRO A 533 -22.80 -10.58 -20.17
CA PRO A 533 -22.95 -9.14 -20.03
C PRO A 533 -22.68 -8.75 -18.58
N PHE A 534 -21.70 -7.86 -18.37
CA PHE A 534 -21.55 -7.18 -17.09
C PHE A 534 -22.86 -6.45 -16.80
N PRO A 535 -23.38 -6.48 -15.55
CA PRO A 535 -24.60 -5.76 -15.24
C PRO A 535 -24.41 -4.29 -15.62
N ALA A 536 -25.35 -3.79 -16.42
CA ALA A 536 -25.27 -2.47 -17.06
C ALA A 536 -25.08 -1.30 -16.07
N ASP A 537 -25.28 -1.55 -14.77
CA ASP A 537 -25.07 -0.60 -13.68
C ASP A 537 -24.37 -1.26 -12.48
N ILE A 538 -23.34 -0.61 -11.96
CA ILE A 538 -22.75 -0.91 -10.65
C ILE A 538 -23.85 -0.81 -9.59
N PRO A 539 -24.07 -1.85 -8.75
CA PRO A 539 -25.05 -1.82 -7.68
C PRO A 539 -24.93 -0.56 -6.83
N ARG A 540 -26.04 0.15 -6.62
CA ARG A 540 -26.11 1.28 -5.69
C ARG A 540 -26.58 0.81 -4.32
N LEU A 541 -26.22 1.55 -3.28
CA LEU A 541 -26.82 1.36 -1.95
C LEU A 541 -28.32 1.62 -2.04
N GLN A 542 -29.12 0.67 -1.55
CA GLN A 542 -30.58 0.78 -1.55
C GLN A 542 -31.08 0.65 -0.12
N LEU A 543 -31.76 1.68 0.35
CA LEU A 543 -32.41 1.68 1.64
C LEU A 543 -33.80 1.07 1.49
N HIS A 544 -34.05 -0.02 2.21
CA HIS A 544 -35.33 -0.74 2.26
C HIS A 544 -35.93 -0.57 3.66
N CYS A 545 -37.21 -0.15 3.70
CA CYS A 545 -37.95 0.09 4.93
C CYS A 545 -39.44 -0.07 4.66
N GLU A 546 -40.09 -1.01 5.33
CA GLU A 546 -41.53 -1.28 5.18
C GLU A 546 -42.31 -0.68 6.35
N LEU A 547 -42.61 0.62 6.24
CA LEU A 547 -43.20 1.40 7.32
C LEU A 547 -44.67 1.12 7.59
N GLU A 548 -45.42 0.62 6.61
CA GLU A 548 -46.89 0.54 6.68
C GLU A 548 -47.31 -0.33 7.87
N SER A 549 -46.70 -1.51 8.02
CA SER A 549 -46.98 -2.40 9.15
C SER A 549 -46.75 -1.77 10.54
N LEU A 550 -45.84 -0.79 10.65
CA LEU A 550 -45.60 -0.06 11.89
C LEU A 550 -46.65 1.03 12.11
N LEU A 551 -47.02 1.73 11.04
CA LEU A 551 -48.02 2.80 11.07
C LEU A 551 -49.42 2.25 11.33
N ASP A 552 -49.74 1.07 10.80
CA ASP A 552 -51.00 0.35 11.03
C ASP A 552 -51.26 0.03 12.52
N LEU A 553 -50.23 0.09 13.37
CA LEU A 553 -50.39 -0.08 14.82
C LEU A 553 -50.92 1.19 15.51
N LEU A 554 -50.73 2.35 14.90
CA LEU A 554 -51.03 3.66 15.48
C LEU A 554 -52.48 4.07 15.22
N PRO A 555 -53.04 4.97 16.06
CA PRO A 555 -54.27 5.67 15.70
C PRO A 555 -54.12 6.46 14.40
N LEU A 556 -55.20 6.53 13.61
CA LEU A 556 -55.23 7.23 12.31
C LEU A 556 -54.73 8.69 12.39
N GLU A 557 -55.04 9.42 13.47
CA GLU A 557 -54.55 10.80 13.66
C GLU A 557 -53.01 10.87 13.65
N TYR A 558 -52.34 9.92 14.30
CA TYR A 558 -50.89 9.90 14.42
C TYR A 558 -50.23 9.44 13.12
N GLU A 559 -50.84 8.47 12.44
CA GLU A 559 -50.43 8.03 11.11
C GLU A 559 -50.49 9.20 10.12
N ASP A 560 -51.64 9.88 10.00
CA ASP A 560 -51.84 11.00 9.09
C ASP A 560 -50.81 12.11 9.36
N ALA A 561 -50.59 12.44 10.64
CA ALA A 561 -49.59 13.42 11.03
C ALA A 561 -48.17 13.02 10.59
N ILE A 562 -47.78 11.75 10.72
CA ILE A 562 -46.49 11.25 10.24
C ILE A 562 -46.39 11.37 8.72
N ARG A 563 -47.46 11.03 7.98
CA ARG A 563 -47.47 11.09 6.50
C ARG A 563 -47.35 12.52 5.97
N THR A 564 -47.71 13.54 6.76
CA THR A 564 -47.47 14.95 6.39
C THR A 564 -46.00 15.38 6.49
N ILE A 565 -45.15 14.60 7.16
CA ILE A 565 -43.73 14.92 7.30
C ILE A 565 -43.02 14.70 5.95
N ASP A 566 -42.34 15.75 5.47
CA ASP A 566 -41.55 15.69 4.25
C ASP A 566 -40.49 14.57 4.32
N ASP A 567 -40.53 13.65 3.35
CA ASP A 567 -39.62 12.52 3.22
C ASP A 567 -39.58 11.62 4.48
N TYR A 568 -40.74 11.37 5.09
CA TYR A 568 -40.86 10.58 6.31
C TYR A 568 -40.27 9.17 6.18
N HIS A 569 -40.36 8.53 5.00
CA HIS A 569 -39.78 7.20 4.76
C HIS A 569 -38.27 7.15 5.10
N ASN A 570 -37.53 8.20 4.74
CA ASN A 570 -36.09 8.28 4.99
C ASN A 570 -35.75 8.95 6.32
N LYS A 571 -36.57 9.89 6.79
CA LYS A 571 -36.26 10.72 7.97
C LYS A 571 -36.78 10.17 9.30
N LEU A 572 -37.90 9.43 9.32
CA LEU A 572 -38.53 8.98 10.57
C LEU A 572 -37.60 8.04 11.35
N VAL A 573 -37.25 8.37 12.59
CA VAL A 573 -36.30 7.60 13.40
C VAL A 573 -37.02 6.83 14.51
N ASP A 574 -37.69 7.55 15.40
CA ASP A 574 -38.38 6.99 16.55
C ASP A 574 -39.73 7.69 16.72
N ILE A 575 -40.78 6.93 17.06
CA ILE A 575 -42.09 7.43 17.49
C ILE A 575 -42.18 7.24 19.01
N CYS A 576 -42.47 8.32 19.74
CA CYS A 576 -42.45 8.37 21.19
C CYS A 576 -43.84 8.73 21.74
N LEU A 577 -44.42 7.82 22.53
CA LEU A 577 -45.77 7.92 23.05
C LEU A 577 -45.75 7.62 24.56
N ASP A 578 -46.08 8.61 25.39
CA ASP A 578 -46.09 8.46 26.85
C ASP A 578 -47.40 9.00 27.42
N VAL A 579 -48.08 8.23 28.27
CA VAL A 579 -49.34 8.65 28.90
C VAL A 579 -49.17 10.02 29.57
N GLY A 580 -50.07 10.96 29.25
CA GLY A 580 -50.06 12.32 29.77
C GLY A 580 -49.05 13.26 29.09
N ARG A 581 -48.34 12.82 28.05
CA ARG A 581 -47.43 13.65 27.25
C ARG A 581 -47.95 13.81 25.82
N ILE A 582 -47.56 14.90 25.19
CA ILE A 582 -47.85 15.14 23.76
C ILE A 582 -47.06 14.11 22.93
N PRO A 583 -47.70 13.35 22.01
CA PRO A 583 -47.01 12.40 21.16
C PRO A 583 -46.09 13.11 20.16
N TYR A 584 -44.91 12.55 19.91
CA TYR A 584 -43.95 13.14 18.98
C TYR A 584 -43.07 12.09 18.30
N VAL A 585 -42.46 12.49 17.20
CA VAL A 585 -41.47 11.69 16.48
C VAL A 585 -40.14 12.41 16.39
N TYR A 586 -39.07 11.63 16.26
CA TYR A 586 -37.77 12.12 15.84
C TYR A 586 -37.59 11.93 14.33
N THR A 587 -37.19 12.98 13.62
CA THR A 587 -36.85 12.96 12.18
C THR A 587 -35.35 13.13 11.92
N GLY A 588 -34.56 13.14 13.00
CA GLY A 588 -33.13 13.34 12.97
C GLY A 588 -32.59 13.83 14.32
N LYS A 589 -31.28 14.06 14.40
CA LYS A 589 -30.64 14.52 15.63
C LYS A 589 -31.18 15.90 16.03
N LYS A 590 -31.83 15.99 17.20
CA LYS A 590 -32.47 17.20 17.73
C LYS A 590 -33.60 17.76 16.84
N GLN A 591 -34.18 16.94 15.97
CA GLN A 591 -35.33 17.30 15.13
C GLN A 591 -36.52 16.47 15.56
N ARG A 592 -37.61 17.14 15.97
CA ARG A 592 -38.84 16.49 16.41
C ARG A 592 -40.06 17.15 15.78
N ALA A 593 -41.08 16.35 15.49
CA ALA A 593 -42.40 16.80 15.07
C ALA A 593 -43.45 16.25 16.05
N VAL A 594 -44.45 17.07 16.37
CA VAL A 594 -45.58 16.68 17.21
C VAL A 594 -46.61 15.98 16.34
N LEU A 595 -47.28 14.95 16.87
CA LEU A 595 -48.28 14.18 16.13
C LEU A 595 -49.72 14.64 16.38
N SER A 596 -50.03 15.29 17.51
CA SER A 596 -51.38 15.75 17.81
C SER A 596 -51.61 17.20 17.37
N GLU A 597 -52.72 17.47 16.67
CA GLU A 597 -53.01 18.79 16.08
C GLU A 597 -53.16 19.89 17.15
N ASN A 598 -53.74 19.56 18.30
CA ASN A 598 -54.04 20.51 19.38
C ASN A 598 -53.12 20.35 20.61
N GLY A 599 -52.04 19.58 20.49
CA GLY A 599 -51.19 19.23 21.64
C GLY A 599 -51.92 18.37 22.68
N ALA A 600 -52.90 17.56 22.24
CA ALA A 600 -53.56 16.59 23.09
C ALA A 600 -52.54 15.56 23.61
N PRO A 601 -52.57 15.22 24.91
CA PRO A 601 -51.68 14.20 25.46
C PRO A 601 -52.14 12.78 25.09
N VAL A 602 -51.20 11.85 24.98
CA VAL A 602 -51.48 10.41 24.82
C VAL A 602 -52.26 9.90 26.03
N THR A 603 -53.34 9.16 25.78
CA THR A 603 -54.13 8.55 26.85
C THR A 603 -53.71 7.10 27.08
N LYS A 604 -54.18 6.50 28.18
CA LYS A 604 -53.88 5.09 28.47
C LYS A 604 -54.54 4.17 27.44
N GLU A 605 -55.75 4.51 27.01
CA GLU A 605 -56.51 3.80 26.00
C GLU A 605 -55.76 3.74 24.66
N THR A 606 -55.08 4.82 24.27
CA THR A 606 -54.22 4.83 23.06
C THR A 606 -53.08 3.82 23.16
N ILE A 607 -52.41 3.71 24.31
CA ILE A 607 -51.34 2.73 24.52
C ILE A 607 -51.91 1.30 24.46
N ASP A 608 -53.06 1.07 25.09
CA ASP A 608 -53.72 -0.24 25.09
C ASP A 608 -54.18 -0.67 23.69
N GLU A 609 -54.70 0.26 22.90
CA GLU A 609 -55.06 0.04 21.49
C GLU A 609 -53.84 -0.40 20.67
N ILE A 610 -52.71 0.31 20.79
CA ILE A 610 -51.47 -0.04 20.06
C ILE A 610 -50.96 -1.43 20.48
N ILE A 611 -51.00 -1.75 21.78
CA ILE A 611 -50.60 -3.07 22.29
C ILE A 611 -51.56 -4.15 21.79
N MET A 612 -52.86 -3.87 21.71
CA MET A 612 -53.85 -4.79 21.17
C MET A 612 -53.60 -5.05 19.68
N ASN A 613 -53.33 -4.01 18.89
CA ASN A 613 -52.98 -4.11 17.47
C ASN A 613 -51.70 -4.93 17.23
N LEU A 614 -50.74 -4.87 18.15
CA LEU A 614 -49.52 -5.68 18.13
C LEU A 614 -49.77 -7.19 18.37
N GLY A 615 -50.96 -7.54 18.88
CA GLY A 615 -51.32 -8.91 19.28
C GLY A 615 -51.31 -9.14 20.79
N GLY A 616 -51.33 -8.08 21.60
CA GLY A 616 -51.40 -8.11 23.05
C GLY A 616 -50.04 -8.16 23.76
N GLU A 617 -50.05 -8.01 25.09
CA GLU A 617 -48.83 -7.92 25.90
C GLU A 617 -47.94 -9.18 25.84
N MET A 618 -48.48 -10.35 25.49
CA MET A 618 -47.72 -11.60 25.36
C MET A 618 -46.69 -11.56 24.22
N ARG A 619 -46.81 -10.59 23.30
CA ARG A 619 -45.83 -10.33 22.24
C ARG A 619 -44.60 -9.57 22.75
N ILE A 620 -44.69 -8.98 23.95
CA ILE A 620 -43.59 -8.26 24.58
C ILE A 620 -42.70 -9.28 25.29
N GLY A 621 -41.45 -9.38 24.85
CA GLY A 621 -40.44 -10.22 25.47
C GLY A 621 -40.05 -9.75 26.87
N ASN A 622 -39.33 -10.62 27.59
CA ASN A 622 -38.88 -10.36 28.96
C ASN A 622 -37.93 -9.15 29.09
N ASP A 623 -37.38 -8.66 27.98
CA ASP A 623 -36.53 -7.48 27.90
C ASP A 623 -37.31 -6.18 27.62
N ASN A 624 -38.65 -6.23 27.71
CA ASN A 624 -39.57 -5.12 27.40
C ASN A 624 -39.51 -4.65 25.94
N ARG A 625 -39.21 -5.58 25.02
CA ARG A 625 -39.20 -5.32 23.58
C ARG A 625 -40.16 -6.22 22.85
N ALA A 626 -40.71 -5.69 21.78
CA ALA A 626 -41.44 -6.42 20.78
C ALA A 626 -41.03 -5.91 19.40
N GLY A 627 -41.31 -6.71 18.39
CA GLY A 627 -41.21 -6.33 16.99
C GLY A 627 -42.44 -6.81 16.24
N ILE A 628 -42.39 -6.59 14.93
CA ILE A 628 -43.44 -7.01 14.01
C ILE A 628 -42.87 -8.15 13.18
N ASP A 629 -43.65 -9.21 12.99
CA ASP A 629 -43.17 -10.41 12.29
C ASP A 629 -42.64 -10.04 10.89
N ARG A 630 -41.45 -10.55 10.54
CA ARG A 630 -40.73 -10.28 9.28
C ARG A 630 -40.25 -8.84 9.10
N GLN A 631 -40.33 -7.99 10.13
CA GLN A 631 -39.92 -6.60 10.06
C GLN A 631 -38.72 -6.32 10.97
N LEU A 632 -38.05 -5.19 10.70
CA LEU A 632 -36.89 -4.71 11.49
C LEU A 632 -37.26 -3.68 12.55
N HIS A 633 -38.53 -3.28 12.63
CA HIS A 633 -39.00 -2.30 13.60
C HIS A 633 -38.91 -2.83 15.02
N ARG A 634 -38.58 -1.94 15.96
CA ARG A 634 -38.45 -2.29 17.38
C ARG A 634 -39.38 -1.43 18.22
N ILE A 635 -40.26 -2.06 18.98
CA ILE A 635 -41.19 -1.42 19.89
C ILE A 635 -40.69 -1.71 21.31
N SER A 636 -40.27 -0.67 22.03
CA SER A 636 -39.81 -0.77 23.42
C SER A 636 -40.86 -0.18 24.34
N VAL A 637 -41.21 -0.91 25.39
CA VAL A 637 -42.26 -0.49 26.33
C VAL A 637 -41.68 0.01 27.65
N MET A 638 -42.36 0.97 28.28
CA MET A 638 -42.08 1.44 29.63
C MET A 638 -43.20 0.98 30.56
N ARG A 639 -42.84 0.31 31.65
CA ARG A 639 -43.77 -0.26 32.63
C ARG A 639 -43.72 0.45 33.97
N SER A 640 -44.88 0.59 34.60
CA SER A 640 -45.03 1.15 35.94
C SER A 640 -44.51 0.16 37.00
N LYS A 641 -44.53 0.56 38.27
CA LYS A 641 -44.18 -0.35 39.38
C LYS A 641 -45.18 -1.50 39.56
N THR A 642 -46.38 -1.37 38.99
CA THR A 642 -47.42 -2.41 38.98
C THR A 642 -47.43 -3.17 37.66
N ASP A 643 -46.33 -3.10 36.89
CA ASP A 643 -46.12 -3.77 35.61
C ASP A 643 -47.03 -3.28 34.47
N GLU A 644 -47.74 -2.17 34.63
CA GLU A 644 -48.63 -1.61 33.61
C GLU A 644 -47.83 -0.82 32.57
N VAL A 645 -48.05 -1.10 31.28
CA VAL A 645 -47.40 -0.34 30.19
C VAL A 645 -47.99 1.06 30.08
N TYR A 646 -47.15 2.09 30.23
CA TYR A 646 -47.56 3.50 30.16
C TYR A 646 -46.85 4.31 29.07
N GLY A 647 -45.89 3.72 28.36
CA GLY A 647 -45.19 4.41 27.29
C GLY A 647 -44.53 3.47 26.29
N LEU A 648 -44.34 3.97 25.07
CA LEU A 648 -43.83 3.25 23.91
C LEU A 648 -42.78 4.09 23.19
N THR A 649 -41.70 3.43 22.77
CA THR A 649 -40.76 3.95 21.78
C THR A 649 -40.71 2.98 20.61
N MET A 650 -41.22 3.40 19.45
CA MET A 650 -41.22 2.60 18.22
C MET A 650 -40.13 3.09 17.28
N ARG A 651 -39.05 2.33 17.17
CA ARG A 651 -37.88 2.64 16.35
C ARG A 651 -38.03 2.07 14.95
N VAL A 652 -37.81 2.91 13.95
CA VAL A 652 -37.89 2.53 12.54
C VAL A 652 -36.67 1.72 12.13
N GLY A 653 -36.88 0.43 11.88
CA GLY A 653 -35.86 -0.49 11.36
C GLY A 653 -35.68 -0.32 9.85
N ARG A 654 -34.43 -0.46 9.38
CA ARG A 654 -34.07 -0.33 7.97
C ARG A 654 -33.02 -1.35 7.57
N ALA A 655 -33.15 -1.85 6.34
CA ALA A 655 -32.14 -2.65 5.68
C ALA A 655 -31.41 -1.80 4.62
N LEU A 656 -30.09 -1.89 4.57
CA LEU A 656 -29.30 -1.23 3.53
C LEU A 656 -28.68 -2.32 2.66
N ARG A 657 -29.26 -2.52 1.48
CA ARG A 657 -28.79 -3.52 0.52
C ARG A 657 -27.55 -3.00 -0.21
N ASN A 658 -26.65 -3.93 -0.56
CA ASN A 658 -25.38 -3.69 -1.24
C ASN A 658 -24.33 -2.96 -0.38
N ALA A 659 -24.53 -2.92 0.94
CA ALA A 659 -23.54 -2.44 1.90
C ALA A 659 -22.30 -3.35 1.96
N ALA A 660 -22.50 -4.67 1.83
CA ALA A 660 -21.43 -5.66 1.84
C ALA A 660 -20.53 -5.59 0.60
N CYS A 661 -20.96 -4.93 -0.48
CA CYS A 661 -20.18 -4.81 -1.72
C CYS A 661 -18.80 -4.18 -1.48
N VAL A 662 -18.64 -3.32 -0.46
CA VAL A 662 -17.34 -2.75 -0.08
C VAL A 662 -16.28 -3.80 0.31
N LEU A 663 -16.72 -5.03 0.62
CA LEU A 663 -15.91 -6.17 1.04
C LEU A 663 -16.00 -7.36 0.08
N THR A 664 -16.43 -7.18 -1.19
CA THR A 664 -16.70 -8.31 -2.10
C THR A 664 -15.50 -9.25 -2.26
N ASP A 665 -14.29 -8.71 -2.44
CA ASP A 665 -13.03 -9.46 -2.53
C ASP A 665 -12.64 -10.17 -1.22
N LEU A 666 -13.07 -9.67 -0.07
CA LEU A 666 -12.87 -10.33 1.22
C LEU A 666 -13.90 -11.44 1.44
N LEU A 667 -15.13 -11.23 0.99
CA LEU A 667 -16.25 -12.13 1.28
C LEU A 667 -16.35 -13.28 0.28
N LEU A 668 -16.13 -13.01 -1.00
CA LEU A 668 -16.52 -13.88 -2.12
C LEU A 668 -15.37 -14.31 -3.04
N SER A 669 -14.14 -13.83 -2.84
CA SER A 669 -12.98 -14.34 -3.60
C SER A 669 -12.49 -15.64 -2.97
N ASP A 670 -12.16 -16.62 -3.80
CA ASP A 670 -11.62 -17.92 -3.36
C ASP A 670 -10.38 -17.77 -2.47
N LYS A 671 -9.60 -16.69 -2.64
CA LYS A 671 -8.40 -16.41 -1.83
C LYS A 671 -8.70 -16.00 -0.38
N ASN A 672 -9.92 -15.52 -0.11
CA ASN A 672 -10.29 -14.91 1.17
C ASN A 672 -11.61 -15.45 1.74
N ALA A 673 -12.40 -16.19 0.97
CA ALA A 673 -13.74 -16.64 1.35
C ALA A 673 -13.73 -17.54 2.60
N ASP A 674 -12.62 -18.20 2.92
CA ASP A 674 -12.45 -19.00 4.13
C ASP A 674 -12.10 -18.18 5.40
N LYS A 675 -11.74 -16.90 5.23
CA LYS A 675 -11.28 -16.05 6.33
C LYS A 675 -12.41 -15.64 7.25
N SER A 676 -12.16 -15.76 8.56
CA SER A 676 -13.04 -15.25 9.60
C SER A 676 -12.87 -13.75 9.77
N VAL A 677 -13.98 -13.00 9.83
CA VAL A 677 -13.99 -11.53 9.80
C VAL A 677 -14.61 -10.95 11.07
N LEU A 678 -13.89 -10.05 11.74
CA LEU A 678 -14.43 -9.27 12.86
C LEU A 678 -14.73 -7.85 12.44
N VAL A 679 -16.00 -7.45 12.54
CA VAL A 679 -16.46 -6.08 12.29
C VAL A 679 -16.40 -5.27 13.58
N LEU A 680 -15.54 -4.27 13.62
CA LEU A 680 -15.39 -3.37 14.77
C LEU A 680 -16.07 -2.03 14.52
N GLY A 681 -16.45 -1.36 15.60
CA GLY A 681 -16.99 -0.02 15.52
C GLY A 681 -17.63 0.47 16.81
N HIS A 682 -17.76 1.78 16.91
CA HIS A 682 -18.48 2.44 18.00
C HIS A 682 -20.00 2.21 17.88
N PRO A 683 -20.78 2.36 18.96
CA PRO A 683 -22.23 2.31 18.89
C PRO A 683 -22.78 3.20 17.77
N GLY A 684 -23.69 2.61 17.01
CA GLY A 684 -24.31 3.28 15.87
C GLY A 684 -23.44 3.39 14.62
N SER A 685 -22.19 2.89 14.53
CA SER A 685 -21.34 3.00 13.32
C SER A 685 -21.88 2.28 12.08
N GLY A 686 -22.85 1.37 12.24
CA GLY A 686 -23.45 0.59 11.16
C GLY A 686 -23.01 -0.88 11.11
N LYS A 687 -22.46 -1.43 12.20
CA LYS A 687 -21.99 -2.84 12.28
C LYS A 687 -23.07 -3.83 11.86
N THR A 688 -24.21 -3.80 12.53
CA THR A 688 -25.38 -4.64 12.25
C THR A 688 -25.89 -4.45 10.82
N THR A 689 -25.91 -3.20 10.33
CA THR A 689 -26.31 -2.90 8.94
C THR A 689 -25.39 -3.61 7.94
N LEU A 690 -24.08 -3.58 8.15
CA LEU A 690 -23.12 -4.28 7.30
C LEU A 690 -23.27 -5.79 7.43
N ILE A 691 -23.25 -6.35 8.65
CA ILE A 691 -23.33 -7.79 8.88
C ILE A 691 -24.62 -8.40 8.32
N ARG A 692 -25.73 -7.66 8.40
CA ARG A 692 -27.01 -8.09 7.81
C ARG A 692 -26.91 -8.29 6.30
N ASP A 693 -26.32 -7.33 5.59
CA ASP A 693 -26.13 -7.46 4.15
C ASP A 693 -25.00 -8.46 3.80
N VAL A 694 -24.03 -8.68 4.69
CA VAL A 694 -23.04 -9.76 4.56
C VAL A 694 -23.72 -11.13 4.61
N ALA A 695 -24.68 -11.34 5.51
CA ALA A 695 -25.42 -12.60 5.60
C ALA A 695 -26.16 -12.91 4.30
N ARG A 696 -26.80 -11.90 3.70
CA ARG A 696 -27.41 -12.02 2.37
C ARG A 696 -26.37 -12.33 1.30
N CYS A 697 -25.32 -11.52 1.23
CA CYS A 697 -24.27 -11.64 0.21
C CYS A 697 -23.61 -13.02 0.22
N VAL A 698 -23.26 -13.56 1.39
CA VAL A 698 -22.63 -14.87 1.52
C VAL A 698 -23.67 -15.99 1.29
N SER A 699 -24.89 -15.89 1.79
CA SER A 699 -25.89 -16.95 1.58
C SER A 699 -26.35 -17.07 0.12
N GLU A 700 -26.25 -16.00 -0.68
CA GLU A 700 -26.48 -16.03 -2.13
C GLU A 700 -25.45 -16.86 -2.91
N THR A 701 -24.28 -17.20 -2.33
CA THR A 701 -23.30 -18.11 -2.94
C THR A 701 -23.64 -19.59 -2.80
N MET A 702 -24.80 -19.91 -2.20
CA MET A 702 -25.23 -21.26 -1.80
C MET A 702 -24.49 -21.83 -0.58
N GLU A 703 -23.68 -21.03 0.12
CA GLU A 703 -23.11 -21.43 1.41
C GLU A 703 -24.19 -21.63 2.48
N ASN A 704 -24.01 -22.65 3.33
CA ASN A 704 -24.85 -22.87 4.51
C ASN A 704 -24.51 -21.85 5.61
N VAL A 705 -25.16 -20.70 5.55
CA VAL A 705 -25.02 -19.58 6.49
C VAL A 705 -26.04 -19.68 7.62
N CYS A 706 -25.59 -19.57 8.88
CA CYS A 706 -26.48 -19.44 10.03
C CYS A 706 -26.12 -18.21 10.88
N ILE A 707 -27.14 -17.42 11.22
CA ILE A 707 -27.06 -16.25 12.08
C ILE A 707 -27.42 -16.64 13.50
N ILE A 708 -26.60 -16.26 14.48
CA ILE A 708 -26.92 -16.26 15.90
C ILE A 708 -27.39 -14.85 16.25
N ASP A 709 -28.70 -14.69 16.41
CA ASP A 709 -29.35 -13.39 16.55
C ASP A 709 -29.86 -13.20 17.97
N THR A 710 -29.12 -12.42 18.75
CA THR A 710 -29.41 -12.28 20.19
C THR A 710 -30.46 -11.22 20.48
N SER A 711 -30.54 -10.18 19.66
CA SER A 711 -31.48 -9.06 19.85
C SER A 711 -32.49 -8.95 18.70
N ASN A 712 -32.59 -9.98 17.86
CA ASN A 712 -33.38 -9.98 16.62
C ASN A 712 -33.04 -8.77 15.72
N GLU A 713 -31.79 -8.31 15.77
CA GLU A 713 -31.33 -7.12 15.06
C GLU A 713 -30.91 -7.45 13.62
N ILE A 714 -30.42 -8.66 13.34
CA ILE A 714 -30.00 -9.04 11.98
C ILE A 714 -31.22 -9.50 11.18
N GLY A 715 -31.91 -10.53 11.66
CA GLY A 715 -33.02 -11.18 10.96
C GLY A 715 -34.39 -10.56 11.23
N GLY A 716 -34.51 -9.53 12.07
CA GLY A 716 -35.80 -8.96 12.47
C GLY A 716 -36.57 -9.87 13.42
N ASP A 717 -37.80 -9.49 13.76
CA ASP A 717 -38.63 -10.21 14.73
C ASP A 717 -39.59 -11.24 14.06
N GLY A 718 -40.19 -12.09 14.89
CA GLY A 718 -41.10 -13.16 14.48
C GLY A 718 -40.37 -14.45 14.10
N LEU A 719 -41.11 -15.51 13.77
CA LEU A 719 -40.53 -16.83 13.44
C LEU A 719 -39.79 -16.85 12.09
N VAL A 720 -40.24 -16.03 11.15
CA VAL A 720 -39.68 -15.94 9.79
C VAL A 720 -38.72 -14.75 9.75
N PRO A 721 -37.43 -14.95 9.42
CA PRO A 721 -36.50 -13.84 9.29
C PRO A 721 -36.89 -12.92 8.13
N HIS A 722 -36.56 -11.63 8.24
CA HIS A 722 -36.73 -10.64 7.19
C HIS A 722 -35.92 -11.02 5.95
N GLU A 723 -36.47 -10.78 4.76
CA GLU A 723 -35.84 -11.06 3.45
C GLU A 723 -34.45 -10.43 3.23
N CYS A 724 -34.06 -9.45 4.05
CA CYS A 724 -32.82 -8.71 3.89
C CYS A 724 -31.57 -9.54 4.24
N VAL A 725 -31.74 -10.70 4.86
CA VAL A 725 -30.64 -11.66 5.13
C VAL A 725 -30.50 -12.74 4.05
N GLY A 726 -31.30 -12.68 2.97
CA GLY A 726 -31.24 -13.63 1.87
C GLY A 726 -31.63 -15.05 2.29
N TRP A 727 -30.77 -16.02 1.96
CA TRP A 727 -30.97 -17.44 2.28
C TRP A 727 -30.43 -17.84 3.65
N ALA A 728 -29.82 -16.90 4.39
CA ALA A 728 -29.25 -17.18 5.68
C ALA A 728 -30.31 -17.68 6.68
N ARG A 729 -29.99 -18.78 7.35
CA ARG A 729 -30.80 -19.30 8.46
C ARG A 729 -30.56 -18.48 9.72
N ARG A 730 -31.47 -18.58 10.69
CA ARG A 730 -31.36 -17.87 11.97
C ARG A 730 -31.65 -18.80 13.15
N MET A 731 -30.83 -18.71 14.18
CA MET A 731 -31.13 -19.19 15.53
C MET A 731 -31.30 -17.97 16.45
N MET A 732 -32.48 -17.86 17.06
CA MET A 732 -32.77 -16.83 18.05
C MET A 732 -32.19 -17.23 19.39
N VAL A 733 -31.57 -16.29 20.11
CA VAL A 733 -31.01 -16.55 21.42
C VAL A 733 -32.00 -16.15 22.52
N PRO A 734 -32.37 -17.03 23.46
CA PRO A 734 -33.35 -16.72 24.50
C PRO A 734 -32.92 -15.65 25.50
N SER A 735 -31.61 -15.54 25.75
CA SER A 735 -31.02 -14.51 26.60
C SER A 735 -29.56 -14.26 26.22
N LEU A 736 -29.05 -13.10 26.62
CA LEU A 736 -27.67 -12.73 26.40
C LEU A 736 -26.65 -13.75 26.94
N GLU A 737 -26.97 -14.38 28.08
CA GLU A 737 -26.13 -15.41 28.72
C GLU A 737 -26.12 -16.74 27.94
N ALA A 738 -27.19 -17.02 27.19
CA ALA A 738 -27.34 -18.25 26.42
C ALA A 738 -26.58 -18.23 25.08
N GLN A 739 -26.17 -17.05 24.60
CA GLN A 739 -25.55 -16.87 23.28
C GLN A 739 -24.38 -17.81 23.03
N ALA A 740 -23.46 -17.93 24.00
CA ALA A 740 -22.30 -18.82 23.90
C ALA A 740 -22.70 -20.29 23.69
N GLY A 741 -23.76 -20.76 24.35
CA GLY A 741 -24.28 -22.12 24.18
C GLY A 741 -24.89 -22.32 22.80
N VAL A 742 -25.72 -21.38 22.35
CA VAL A 742 -26.38 -21.41 21.03
C VAL A 742 -25.35 -21.39 19.89
N MET A 743 -24.25 -20.63 20.03
CA MET A 743 -23.14 -20.64 19.06
C MET A 743 -22.54 -22.05 18.91
N VAL A 744 -22.31 -22.74 20.02
CA VAL A 744 -21.73 -24.09 20.02
C VAL A 744 -22.73 -25.12 19.48
N GLU A 745 -24.00 -25.02 19.88
CA GLU A 745 -25.09 -25.87 19.41
C GLU A 745 -25.24 -25.80 17.89
N CYS A 746 -25.20 -24.59 17.32
CA CYS A 746 -25.34 -24.36 15.90
C CYS A 746 -24.34 -25.19 15.08
N VAL A 747 -23.07 -25.15 15.49
CA VAL A 747 -22.00 -25.90 14.82
C VAL A 747 -22.12 -27.40 15.03
N GLN A 748 -22.69 -27.86 16.14
CA GLN A 748 -22.90 -29.30 16.40
C GLN A 748 -23.99 -29.88 15.52
N ASN A 749 -25.06 -29.12 15.28
CA ASN A 749 -26.31 -29.68 14.79
C ASN A 749 -26.64 -29.31 13.34
N HIS A 750 -26.01 -28.28 12.78
CA HIS A 750 -26.49 -27.67 11.52
C HIS A 750 -25.47 -27.62 10.39
N THR A 751 -24.30 -28.26 10.55
CA THR A 751 -23.27 -28.38 9.49
C THR A 751 -23.01 -27.06 8.76
N VAL A 752 -22.90 -25.97 9.53
CA VAL A 752 -22.77 -24.62 9.00
C VAL A 752 -21.39 -24.41 8.39
N GLU A 753 -21.34 -23.75 7.23
CA GLU A 753 -20.10 -23.34 6.58
C GLU A 753 -19.66 -21.97 7.10
N THR A 754 -20.62 -21.06 7.26
CA THR A 754 -20.40 -19.72 7.80
C THR A 754 -21.36 -19.45 8.97
N LEU A 755 -20.80 -19.14 10.14
CA LEU A 755 -21.53 -18.68 11.32
C LEU A 755 -21.43 -17.16 11.43
N ILE A 756 -22.58 -16.49 11.54
CA ILE A 756 -22.66 -15.03 11.70
C ILE A 756 -23.20 -14.71 13.08
N VAL A 757 -22.51 -13.85 13.83
CA VAL A 757 -22.92 -13.44 15.19
C VAL A 757 -23.03 -11.92 15.24
N ASP A 758 -24.18 -11.39 15.67
CA ASP A 758 -24.38 -9.94 15.68
C ASP A 758 -23.32 -9.22 16.51
N GLU A 759 -23.18 -9.56 17.79
CA GLU A 759 -22.18 -8.94 18.65
C GLU A 759 -21.59 -9.93 19.67
N ILE A 760 -20.27 -9.96 19.76
CA ILE A 760 -19.52 -10.63 20.83
C ILE A 760 -19.08 -9.58 21.83
N GLY A 761 -19.67 -9.61 23.02
CA GLY A 761 -19.46 -8.66 24.11
C GLY A 761 -18.98 -9.29 25.41
N ARG A 762 -18.97 -10.62 25.56
CA ARG A 762 -18.61 -11.30 26.81
C ARG A 762 -17.51 -12.33 26.66
N LYS A 763 -16.78 -12.56 27.74
CA LYS A 763 -15.72 -13.59 27.82
C LYS A 763 -16.20 -15.00 27.47
N ALA A 764 -17.42 -15.37 27.85
CA ALA A 764 -18.00 -16.67 27.52
C ALA A 764 -18.18 -16.85 25.99
N GLU A 765 -18.60 -15.79 25.30
CA GLU A 765 -18.79 -15.78 23.85
C GLU A 765 -17.44 -15.84 23.11
N VAL A 766 -16.37 -15.25 23.67
CA VAL A 766 -15.01 -15.38 23.15
C VAL A 766 -14.52 -16.84 23.19
N LEU A 767 -14.79 -17.55 24.29
CA LEU A 767 -14.46 -18.97 24.41
C LEU A 767 -15.29 -19.84 23.45
N ALA A 768 -16.59 -19.51 23.29
CA ALA A 768 -17.44 -20.16 22.31
C ALA A 768 -16.95 -19.91 20.88
N ALA A 769 -16.57 -18.68 20.53
CA ALA A 769 -15.99 -18.32 19.23
C ALA A 769 -14.71 -19.12 18.94
N SER A 770 -13.85 -19.32 19.94
CA SER A 770 -12.67 -20.16 19.81
C SER A 770 -13.05 -21.62 19.53
N THR A 771 -14.06 -22.15 20.21
CA THR A 771 -14.59 -23.51 20.00
C THR A 771 -15.19 -23.67 18.60
N VAL A 772 -15.95 -22.66 18.14
CA VAL A 772 -16.51 -22.61 16.77
C VAL A 772 -15.38 -22.64 15.75
N ARG A 773 -14.37 -21.77 15.90
CA ARG A 773 -13.23 -21.70 14.97
C ARG A 773 -12.46 -23.02 14.89
N GLN A 774 -12.27 -23.70 16.02
CA GLN A 774 -11.61 -25.02 16.06
C GLN A 774 -12.39 -26.12 15.32
N ARG A 775 -13.71 -25.97 15.17
CA ARG A 775 -14.57 -26.93 14.49
C ARG A 775 -14.65 -26.73 12.98
N GLY A 776 -14.08 -25.63 12.47
CA GLY A 776 -13.92 -25.41 11.03
C GLY A 776 -14.75 -24.30 10.38
N PRO A 777 -15.99 -23.97 10.83
CA PRO A 777 -16.77 -22.94 10.16
C PRO A 777 -16.06 -21.58 10.12
N ARG A 778 -16.28 -20.86 9.03
CA ARG A 778 -15.95 -19.44 8.92
C ARG A 778 -16.78 -18.67 9.96
N LEU A 779 -16.14 -17.81 10.74
CA LEU A 779 -16.83 -16.97 11.72
C LEU A 779 -16.83 -15.51 11.26
N ILE A 780 -18.02 -14.91 11.16
CA ILE A 780 -18.17 -13.47 10.95
C ILE A 780 -18.92 -12.91 12.14
N ALA A 781 -18.36 -11.91 12.83
CA ALA A 781 -19.02 -11.32 13.97
C ALA A 781 -18.77 -9.82 14.08
N SER A 782 -19.54 -9.12 14.89
CA SER A 782 -19.16 -7.77 15.34
C SER A 782 -18.70 -7.73 16.79
N ALA A 783 -17.97 -6.67 17.14
CA ALA A 783 -17.70 -6.30 18.52
C ALA A 783 -17.60 -4.77 18.66
N HIS A 784 -17.77 -4.28 19.88
CA HIS A 784 -17.65 -2.86 20.18
C HIS A 784 -16.19 -2.39 20.30
N GLY A 785 -15.95 -1.17 19.81
CA GLY A 785 -14.68 -0.45 19.96
C GLY A 785 -13.86 -0.41 18.67
N ASP A 786 -12.60 -0.01 18.81
CA ASP A 786 -11.60 -0.05 17.75
C ASP A 786 -10.54 -1.14 18.03
N PHE A 787 -9.72 -1.44 17.04
CA PHE A 787 -8.70 -2.49 17.13
C PHE A 787 -7.73 -2.30 18.31
N ARG A 788 -7.29 -1.06 18.58
CA ARG A 788 -6.33 -0.78 19.66
C ARG A 788 -7.00 -0.93 21.03
N ALA A 789 -8.26 -0.54 21.16
CA ALA A 789 -9.06 -0.73 22.37
C ALA A 789 -9.30 -2.22 22.65
N LEU A 790 -9.57 -3.01 21.60
CA LEU A 790 -9.82 -4.45 21.70
C LEU A 790 -8.63 -5.22 22.29
N ILE A 791 -7.39 -4.90 21.90
CA ILE A 791 -6.16 -5.53 22.44
C ILE A 791 -6.05 -5.34 23.96
N LYS A 792 -6.53 -4.21 24.47
CA LYS A 792 -6.47 -3.86 25.90
C LYS A 792 -7.67 -4.40 26.70
N ASN A 793 -8.74 -4.82 26.02
CA ASN A 793 -9.95 -5.30 26.68
C ASN A 793 -9.69 -6.68 27.32
N PRO A 794 -9.80 -6.83 28.66
CA PRO A 794 -9.46 -8.08 29.33
C PRO A 794 -10.35 -9.26 28.93
N ASP A 795 -11.61 -9.00 28.60
CA ASP A 795 -12.60 -10.01 28.26
C ASP A 795 -12.60 -10.35 26.77
N LEU A 796 -12.39 -9.34 25.92
CA LEU A 796 -12.53 -9.47 24.46
C LEU A 796 -11.21 -9.63 23.70
N LYS A 797 -10.05 -9.35 24.31
CA LYS A 797 -8.74 -9.48 23.63
C LYS A 797 -8.48 -10.87 23.07
N GLY A 798 -9.14 -11.92 23.60
CA GLY A 798 -9.05 -13.28 23.08
C GLY A 798 -9.47 -13.41 21.61
N LEU A 799 -10.36 -12.52 21.12
CA LEU A 799 -10.77 -12.47 19.71
C LEU A 799 -9.59 -12.23 18.75
N VAL A 800 -8.59 -11.50 19.21
CA VAL A 800 -7.38 -11.14 18.44
C VAL A 800 -6.13 -11.89 18.94
N GLY A 801 -6.32 -13.01 19.63
CA GLY A 801 -5.22 -13.88 20.09
C GLY A 801 -4.71 -13.54 21.49
N GLY A 802 -5.32 -12.57 22.18
CA GLY A 802 -5.01 -12.21 23.56
C GLY A 802 -3.64 -11.57 23.77
N SER A 803 -3.34 -11.25 25.02
CA SER A 803 -2.04 -10.71 25.43
C SER A 803 -1.63 -11.28 26.78
N GLN A 804 -0.36 -11.62 26.93
CA GLN A 804 0.23 -12.21 28.12
C GLN A 804 1.59 -11.58 28.43
N GLN A 805 1.93 -11.50 29.71
CA GLN A 805 3.26 -11.10 30.15
C GLN A 805 4.18 -12.31 30.10
N VAL A 806 5.26 -12.20 29.34
CA VAL A 806 6.31 -13.20 29.24
C VAL A 806 7.62 -12.61 29.71
N ILE A 807 8.39 -13.40 30.44
CA ILE A 807 9.76 -13.04 30.77
C ILE A 807 10.62 -13.51 29.61
N VAL A 808 11.08 -12.55 28.82
CA VAL A 808 11.96 -12.83 27.69
C VAL A 808 13.41 -12.86 28.16
N GLY A 809 14.25 -13.62 27.43
CA GLY A 809 15.67 -13.70 27.74
C GLY A 809 16.39 -12.35 27.56
N ASP A 810 17.58 -12.20 28.16
CA ASP A 810 18.39 -10.97 28.11
C ASP A 810 18.64 -10.44 26.69
N LYS A 811 18.71 -11.35 25.71
CA LYS A 811 18.89 -11.01 24.30
C LYS A 811 17.66 -10.33 23.70
N GLU A 812 16.48 -10.71 24.14
CA GLU A 812 15.19 -10.28 23.61
C GLU A 812 14.72 -9.01 24.32
N ALA A 813 14.98 -8.91 25.62
CA ALA A 813 14.87 -7.67 26.40
C ALA A 813 15.70 -6.53 25.80
N LYS A 814 16.96 -6.81 25.46
CA LYS A 814 17.85 -5.82 24.82
C LYS A 814 17.47 -5.50 23.38
N ALA A 815 16.70 -6.34 22.69
CA ALA A 815 16.35 -6.16 21.28
C ALA A 815 15.08 -5.32 21.07
N SER A 816 14.10 -5.43 21.98
CA SER A 816 12.87 -4.64 21.91
C SER A 816 12.97 -3.27 22.60
N ASN A 817 14.14 -2.92 23.18
CA ASN A 817 14.32 -1.76 24.07
C ASN A 817 13.33 -1.72 25.26
N GLN A 818 12.69 -2.86 25.58
CA GLN A 818 11.80 -3.01 26.72
C GLN A 818 12.46 -3.82 27.84
N GLY A 819 11.85 -3.83 29.03
CA GLY A 819 12.30 -4.68 30.12
C GLY A 819 12.27 -6.18 29.76
N LYS A 820 12.79 -7.03 30.66
CA LYS A 820 12.67 -8.49 30.53
C LYS A 820 11.23 -8.97 30.56
N LEU A 821 10.36 -8.22 31.25
CA LEU A 821 8.93 -8.48 31.26
C LEU A 821 8.30 -7.77 30.06
N GLN A 822 7.83 -8.53 29.09
CA GLN A 822 7.24 -8.03 27.85
C GLN A 822 5.85 -8.58 27.63
N THR A 823 4.99 -7.79 27.00
CA THR A 823 3.66 -8.24 26.59
C THR A 823 3.74 -8.81 25.19
N GLN A 824 3.37 -10.08 25.03
CA GLN A 824 3.27 -10.75 23.74
C GLN A 824 1.86 -11.30 23.52
N ARG A 825 1.52 -11.58 22.27
CA ARG A 825 0.26 -12.23 21.91
C ARG A 825 0.22 -13.64 22.51
N ALA A 826 -0.94 -14.04 23.05
CA ALA A 826 -1.07 -15.29 23.79
C ALA A 826 -1.32 -16.52 22.89
N GLY A 827 -1.90 -16.32 21.70
CA GLY A 827 -2.18 -17.37 20.73
C GLY A 827 -2.64 -16.79 19.40
N ASN A 828 -3.09 -17.65 18.48
CA ASN A 828 -3.61 -17.20 17.18
C ASN A 828 -4.91 -16.41 17.36
N PRO A 829 -5.13 -15.32 16.60
CA PRO A 829 -6.43 -14.67 16.52
C PRO A 829 -7.53 -15.66 16.13
N ILE A 830 -8.74 -15.43 16.66
CA ILE A 830 -9.94 -16.15 16.21
C ILE A 830 -10.32 -15.66 14.81
N PHE A 831 -10.14 -14.36 14.58
CA PHE A 831 -10.45 -13.69 13.32
C PHE A 831 -9.18 -13.34 12.55
N ASP A 832 -9.20 -13.66 11.26
CA ASP A 832 -8.07 -13.49 10.35
C ASP A 832 -7.97 -12.02 9.86
N VAL A 833 -9.13 -11.38 9.69
CA VAL A 833 -9.29 -10.02 9.14
C VAL A 833 -10.20 -9.19 10.06
N ILE A 834 -9.86 -7.91 10.26
CA ILE A 834 -10.72 -6.95 10.94
C ILE A 834 -11.22 -5.90 9.95
N VAL A 835 -12.51 -5.61 10.00
CA VAL A 835 -13.14 -4.48 9.31
C VAL A 835 -13.63 -3.48 10.36
N GLU A 836 -12.90 -2.40 10.53
CA GLU A 836 -13.23 -1.36 11.51
C GLU A 836 -14.03 -0.23 10.84
N LEU A 837 -15.30 -0.07 11.24
CA LEU A 837 -16.20 0.95 10.71
C LEU A 837 -15.97 2.30 11.39
N ASP A 838 -15.92 3.35 10.57
CA ASP A 838 -15.83 4.72 11.04
C ASP A 838 -17.19 5.24 11.51
N HIS A 839 -17.22 5.85 12.69
CA HIS A 839 -18.44 6.40 13.29
C HIS A 839 -18.68 7.88 12.94
N VAL A 840 -17.64 8.58 12.49
CA VAL A 840 -17.68 9.98 12.06
C VAL A 840 -18.00 10.06 10.57
N VAL A 841 -17.27 9.30 9.75
CA VAL A 841 -17.45 9.27 8.30
C VAL A 841 -18.19 7.98 7.91
N ARG A 842 -19.50 8.08 7.75
CA ARG A 842 -20.35 6.94 7.34
C ARG A 842 -19.90 6.35 6.00
N GLY A 843 -20.02 5.04 5.86
CA GLY A 843 -19.58 4.32 4.67
C GLY A 843 -18.07 4.11 4.57
N ARG A 844 -17.26 4.69 5.48
CA ARG A 844 -15.82 4.46 5.56
C ARG A 844 -15.47 3.33 6.50
N CYS A 845 -14.55 2.47 6.09
CA CYS A 845 -13.99 1.41 6.92
C CYS A 845 -12.48 1.28 6.74
N ARG A 846 -11.82 0.68 7.73
CA ARG A 846 -10.42 0.26 7.69
C ARG A 846 -10.35 -1.26 7.73
N ILE A 847 -9.62 -1.85 6.79
CA ILE A 847 -9.44 -3.30 6.69
C ILE A 847 -8.02 -3.64 7.14
N ILE A 848 -7.92 -4.44 8.19
CA ILE A 848 -6.67 -5.03 8.68
C ILE A 848 -6.63 -6.47 8.16
N TRP A 849 -5.87 -6.68 7.08
CA TRP A 849 -5.81 -7.96 6.35
C TRP A 849 -5.09 -9.09 7.09
N ASP A 850 -4.21 -8.75 8.05
CA ASP A 850 -3.46 -9.70 8.89
C ASP A 850 -3.53 -9.23 10.34
N VAL A 851 -4.52 -9.75 11.07
CA VAL A 851 -4.74 -9.40 12.48
C VAL A 851 -3.58 -9.83 13.36
N ALA A 852 -2.96 -10.98 13.11
CA ALA A 852 -1.87 -11.50 13.91
C ALA A 852 -0.67 -10.53 13.89
N LYS A 853 -0.23 -10.16 12.68
CA LYS A 853 0.85 -9.21 12.48
C LYS A 853 0.52 -7.83 13.03
N ALA A 854 -0.74 -7.38 12.87
CA ALA A 854 -1.16 -6.09 13.40
C ALA A 854 -1.13 -6.05 14.94
N VAL A 855 -1.53 -7.13 15.62
CA VAL A 855 -1.47 -7.23 17.09
C VAL A 855 -0.01 -7.22 17.55
N ASP A 856 0.82 -8.03 16.91
CA ASP A 856 2.25 -8.14 17.25
C ASP A 856 2.93 -6.77 17.12
N ASN A 857 2.68 -6.03 16.02
CA ASN A 857 3.17 -4.66 15.84
C ASN A 857 2.70 -3.71 16.96
N VAL A 858 1.41 -3.75 17.33
CA VAL A 858 0.88 -2.87 18.38
C VAL A 858 1.47 -3.18 19.74
N LEU A 859 1.67 -4.46 20.08
CA LEU A 859 2.28 -4.88 21.35
C LEU A 859 3.76 -4.49 21.45
N GLU A 860 4.45 -4.46 20.31
CA GLU A 860 5.84 -3.97 20.21
C GLU A 860 5.95 -2.43 20.23
N GLY A 861 4.82 -1.71 20.14
CA GLY A 861 4.78 -0.24 20.10
C GLY A 861 4.95 0.36 18.70
N ASN A 862 4.87 -0.48 17.66
CA ASN A 862 4.94 -0.08 16.26
C ASN A 862 3.56 0.29 15.69
N ASP A 863 3.55 0.92 14.52
CA ASP A 863 2.34 1.08 13.72
C ASP A 863 1.99 -0.20 12.95
N TYR A 864 0.72 -0.32 12.56
CA TYR A 864 0.20 -1.45 11.79
C TYR A 864 -0.41 -0.99 10.47
N SER A 865 -0.37 -1.87 9.47
CA SER A 865 -0.92 -1.60 8.14
C SER A 865 -2.42 -1.86 8.10
N PHE A 866 -3.16 -0.97 7.43
CA PHE A 866 -4.57 -1.15 7.10
C PHE A 866 -4.87 -0.48 5.75
N GLU A 867 -5.90 -0.97 5.07
CA GLU A 867 -6.46 -0.35 3.87
C GLU A 867 -7.70 0.46 4.25
N THR A 868 -7.88 1.67 3.71
CA THR A 868 -9.10 2.44 3.95
C THR A 868 -9.99 2.38 2.72
N ARG A 869 -11.25 1.98 2.92
CA ARG A 869 -12.27 1.99 1.87
C ARG A 869 -13.44 2.90 2.24
N ARG A 870 -14.10 3.48 1.24
CA ARG A 870 -15.34 4.23 1.41
C ARG A 870 -16.36 3.84 0.35
N TRP A 871 -17.58 3.58 0.80
CA TRP A 871 -18.74 3.28 -0.02
C TRP A 871 -19.98 3.90 0.59
N ASP A 872 -20.54 4.91 -0.08
CA ASP A 872 -21.75 5.58 0.34
C ASP A 872 -22.61 6.01 -0.86
N ALA A 873 -23.80 6.58 -0.59
CA ALA A 873 -24.76 6.96 -1.64
C ALA A 873 -24.25 8.05 -2.61
N SER A 874 -23.18 8.76 -2.24
CA SER A 874 -22.55 9.80 -3.07
C SER A 874 -21.37 9.29 -3.90
N THR A 875 -20.92 8.05 -3.71
CA THR A 875 -19.77 7.47 -4.41
C THR A 875 -20.22 6.57 -5.57
N ARG A 876 -19.43 6.53 -6.66
CA ARG A 876 -19.58 5.55 -7.73
C ARG A 876 -18.39 4.60 -7.71
N GLY A 877 -18.65 3.30 -7.53
CA GLY A 877 -17.62 2.34 -7.12
C GLY A 877 -17.04 2.58 -5.72
N VAL A 878 -16.30 1.60 -5.21
CA VAL A 878 -15.69 1.65 -3.87
C VAL A 878 -14.44 2.52 -3.92
N GLN A 879 -14.38 3.57 -3.12
CA GLN A 879 -13.17 4.40 -3.04
C GLN A 879 -12.13 3.72 -2.17
N VAL A 880 -10.88 3.65 -2.67
CA VAL A 880 -9.72 3.21 -1.88
C VAL A 880 -8.89 4.44 -1.56
N LEU A 881 -8.76 4.77 -0.27
CA LEU A 881 -8.26 6.07 0.21
C LEU A 881 -6.81 6.08 0.66
#